data_AF-A0A8J7JUX1-F1
#
_entry.id   AF-A0A8J7JUX1-F1
#
_cell.length_a   1.000
_cell.length_b   1.000
_cell.length_c   1.000
_cell.angle_alpha   90.00
_cell.angle_beta   90.00
_cell.angle_gamma   90.00
#
_symmetry.space_group_name_H-M   'P 1'
#
loop_
_entity.id
_entity.type
_entity.pdbx_description
1 polymer ?
#
loop_
_entity_poly.entity_id
_entity_poly.type
_entity_poly.pdbx_seq_one_letter_code
_entity_poly.pdbx_strand_id
1 'polypeptide(L)'
;MSVLDFPRLHFQGLARIHAPTGYKNGLIDLGDNTCYMNGLPFNEHHKANEYHQYLYNLGPKFNAEGKLDENGAFSKAMGWDFGGNGHFSIDAKIISTQREFGKVDIDDSVIGRSVDFWGDYNEYVKTTVNRARIFECDPASNWTNTIMLGQLAFGRLGDSNQVPYMVTAPIEGYLLARWQDFNYIRELPEHCLNDEFAKAAVYQFAISKDAQDFLWNDQVNISPTVSMLREAMERDDVLGLVVQFSISNMSAPMQPDAPSFWELHGTIGLWCKDELKTYPNGRLLTPTESQAMGNMSLNLTPQGISLNMITAVPCVGRSRYAKHDASRITPIAENGLHQIFSKLDLGDLELRTVDSYRLIGKISKEAYQKEAHQLTSGLVDIPYYENWQDLRSEVENQGLCIIGTIDNQRKILLQEQEINLQVDDACLFIEFPNFKQGEDHAVELEVRSFVRGCPQAVESVYLNQFYNPRAFPQLRYQFEQNQDNFDKTFHYPRNCEMQIVGLKPGKILDKGEFSSSCEISTNKEGRGWFTLRGAKPGTTKVLISSSLNQIPCNPNDLDEAEIAYDNYNKLGFWNGVGFLAVRVMGDDWHLDEIPQKDVDFNLIYQHILAFYEASFSFMKAEVFSLADKCKVATYARLMWQMSDPKNKHKTYYMPPTRDMSEAKSKLLLKFLQNQQQIGYIPTPEQKPEPQKKQYQIQTREQLVTALKQAAELEIAVMLQYIYAGYSVPNYVTGEEYVRRGLWTPEQLHLACGDGKEVDNYGMRGVLIEIAREEMIHFLLVNNILMAIGEPFYPAVPDFKQLNAKFPIDIDFALEPLNALSLQYFMRLEMPDFLAETLDNQPIPTPEQLHTYGSLSELYGQIRTGLQNISDLFTVNKDNVGGEHRLFMRDNLNKAHPDYQMQVYDLKSALFAVDVIVEHGEGSEIETEKFARSHYQKFRNLADALSLEQINQSQKGKKRTWNPSYPSVRNPSLNYQDCNSNVVTVPQTRTVMEIFNESYFLMMQLMVQHFGSNPKGSLRRSKLMNASIDVMTGMMRPLGELLMTLPSGKRGRTAGPSFEIPTPEYIPNPEIAASTISRKFEDLAKRSHNCEVIPDAVSEMFDFYCNFFEELRKSEE
;
A
#
# COMPACT_ATOMS: atom_id res chain seq x y z
N MET A 1 -26.90 18.93 -4.49
CA MET A 1 -28.21 18.22 -4.52
C MET A 1 -27.90 16.79 -4.91
N SER A 2 -28.00 15.80 -4.01
CA SER A 2 -27.55 14.45 -4.36
C SER A 2 -28.17 13.39 -3.45
N VAL A 3 -28.83 12.43 -4.09
CA VAL A 3 -28.67 11.01 -3.74
C VAL A 3 -27.98 10.41 -4.96
N LEU A 4 -26.66 10.62 -4.99
CA LEU A 4 -25.71 10.39 -6.09
C LEU A 4 -26.23 10.94 -7.42
N ASP A 5 -26.02 12.24 -7.64
CA ASP A 5 -26.54 13.01 -8.78
C ASP A 5 -26.06 12.48 -10.14
N PHE A 6 -26.89 12.71 -11.17
CA PHE A 6 -26.78 12.05 -12.49
C PHE A 6 -25.63 12.60 -13.35
N PRO A 7 -24.95 11.73 -14.13
CA PRO A 7 -25.25 10.31 -14.34
C PRO A 7 -24.64 9.37 -13.28
N ARG A 8 -25.27 8.21 -13.08
CA ARG A 8 -24.85 7.16 -12.15
C ARG A 8 -24.23 5.97 -12.89
N LEU A 9 -23.20 5.36 -12.29
CA LEU A 9 -22.65 4.06 -12.68
C LEU A 9 -22.81 3.08 -11.51
N HIS A 10 -23.63 2.04 -11.65
CA HIS A 10 -23.87 1.06 -10.59
C HIS A 10 -22.93 -0.13 -10.75
N PHE A 11 -22.26 -0.54 -9.67
CA PHE A 11 -21.31 -1.65 -9.69
C PHE A 11 -21.59 -2.68 -8.59
N GLN A 12 -21.34 -3.94 -8.92
CA GLN A 12 -21.46 -5.07 -7.99
C GLN A 12 -20.21 -5.94 -8.08
N GLY A 13 -19.85 -6.59 -6.97
CA GLY A 13 -18.67 -7.43 -6.91
C GLY A 13 -18.48 -8.14 -5.59
N LEU A 14 -17.21 -8.44 -5.32
CA LEU A 14 -16.72 -9.11 -4.13
C LEU A 14 -15.69 -8.20 -3.46
N ALA A 15 -15.80 -7.97 -2.16
CA ALA A 15 -14.71 -7.43 -1.36
C ALA A 15 -13.95 -8.60 -0.69
N ARG A 16 -12.63 -8.65 -0.87
CA ARG A 16 -11.73 -9.61 -0.22
C ARG A 16 -11.00 -8.90 0.92
N ILE A 17 -11.18 -9.42 2.13
CA ILE A 17 -10.79 -8.82 3.40
C ILE A 17 -9.91 -9.80 4.19
N HIS A 18 -8.65 -9.42 4.40
CA HIS A 18 -7.67 -10.15 5.23
C HIS A 18 -7.35 -9.31 6.49
N ALA A 19 -8.40 -8.97 7.23
CA ALA A 19 -8.33 -8.05 8.37
C ALA A 19 -7.97 -8.83 9.64
N PRO A 20 -6.86 -8.50 10.31
CA PRO A 20 -6.43 -9.31 11.44
C PRO A 20 -7.47 -9.26 12.58
N THR A 21 -7.68 -10.39 13.26
CA THR A 21 -8.66 -10.52 14.35
C THR A 21 -8.03 -10.60 15.74
N GLY A 22 -6.73 -10.88 15.81
CA GLY A 22 -6.05 -11.21 17.07
C GLY A 22 -6.07 -10.13 18.14
N TYR A 23 -6.07 -8.86 17.72
CA TYR A 23 -6.05 -7.68 18.58
C TYR A 23 -7.46 -7.20 18.99
N LYS A 24 -8.52 -7.89 18.54
CA LYS A 24 -9.93 -7.62 18.93
C LYS A 24 -10.36 -8.35 20.23
N ASN A 25 -9.45 -9.12 20.82
CA ASN A 25 -9.71 -10.03 21.94
C ASN A 25 -10.11 -9.33 23.25
N GLY A 26 -9.80 -8.03 23.42
CA GLY A 26 -10.06 -7.26 24.65
C GLY A 26 -9.05 -7.52 25.78
N LEU A 27 -7.84 -7.97 25.44
CA LEU A 27 -6.71 -8.24 26.34
C LEU A 27 -5.53 -7.30 26.08
N ILE A 28 -5.74 -6.20 25.35
CA ILE A 28 -4.73 -5.21 24.99
C ILE A 28 -5.14 -3.86 25.56
N ASP A 29 -4.23 -3.23 26.31
CA ASP A 29 -4.35 -1.81 26.67
C ASP A 29 -3.99 -0.97 25.44
N LEU A 30 -4.96 -0.25 24.88
CA LEU A 30 -4.75 0.59 23.69
C LEU A 30 -4.15 1.96 24.03
N GLY A 31 -3.89 2.24 25.31
CA GLY A 31 -3.20 3.45 25.75
C GLY A 31 -1.67 3.39 25.60
N ASP A 32 -1.06 2.22 25.86
CA ASP A 32 0.39 2.01 25.73
C ASP A 32 0.76 0.92 24.69
N ASN A 33 -0.23 0.16 24.22
CA ASN A 33 -0.14 -1.07 23.42
C ASN A 33 0.38 -2.31 24.20
N THR A 34 0.12 -2.42 25.50
CA THR A 34 0.48 -3.61 26.31
C THR A 34 -0.52 -4.74 26.12
N CYS A 35 -0.05 -5.92 25.70
CA CYS A 35 -0.81 -7.17 25.71
C CYS A 35 -0.84 -7.79 27.11
N TYR A 36 -1.95 -8.42 27.51
CA TYR A 36 -2.12 -9.09 28.80
C TYR A 36 -2.30 -10.61 28.67
N MET A 37 -1.62 -11.35 29.55
CA MET A 37 -1.71 -12.80 29.69
C MET A 37 -1.95 -13.14 31.17
N ASN A 38 -3.05 -13.84 31.47
CA ASN A 38 -3.48 -14.18 32.84
C ASN A 38 -3.60 -12.96 33.79
N GLY A 39 -3.98 -11.79 33.26
CA GLY A 39 -4.09 -10.54 34.02
C GLY A 39 -2.76 -9.85 34.33
N LEU A 40 -1.63 -10.35 33.82
CA LEU A 40 -0.31 -9.74 33.90
C LEU A 40 0.13 -9.20 32.53
N PRO A 41 0.91 -8.11 32.46
CA PRO A 41 1.53 -7.67 31.21
C PRO A 41 2.39 -8.78 30.58
N PHE A 42 2.19 -9.01 29.29
CA PHE A 42 3.11 -9.79 28.47
C PHE A 42 4.36 -8.96 28.20
N ASN A 43 5.55 -9.52 28.42
CA ASN A 43 6.82 -8.81 28.33
C ASN A 43 7.81 -9.53 27.39
N GLU A 44 8.90 -8.83 27.07
CA GLU A 44 9.95 -9.23 26.14
C GLU A 44 10.73 -10.51 26.53
N HIS A 45 10.54 -11.05 27.74
CA HIS A 45 11.14 -12.32 28.15
C HIS A 45 10.32 -13.54 27.70
N HIS A 46 9.05 -13.35 27.34
CA HIS A 46 8.18 -14.39 26.77
C HIS A 46 8.28 -14.38 25.24
N LYS A 47 8.26 -15.57 24.62
CA LYS A 47 8.22 -15.69 23.16
C LYS A 47 6.80 -15.45 22.66
N ALA A 48 6.62 -14.75 21.54
CA ALA A 48 5.30 -14.51 20.95
C ALA A 48 4.46 -15.80 20.75
N ASN A 49 5.12 -16.92 20.40
CA ASN A 49 4.49 -18.24 20.33
C ASN A 49 3.75 -18.66 21.62
N GLU A 50 4.23 -18.24 22.81
CA GLU A 50 3.57 -18.52 24.10
C GLU A 50 2.25 -17.75 24.21
N TYR A 51 2.23 -16.49 23.77
CA TYR A 51 1.01 -15.68 23.69
C TYR A 51 0.03 -16.24 22.64
N HIS A 52 0.52 -16.68 21.49
CA HIS A 52 -0.31 -17.30 20.45
C HIS A 52 -0.93 -18.62 20.95
N GLN A 53 -0.16 -19.45 21.66
CA GLN A 53 -0.67 -20.67 22.32
C GLN A 53 -1.63 -20.36 23.47
N TYR A 54 -1.43 -19.26 24.20
CA TYR A 54 -2.38 -18.79 25.20
C TYR A 54 -3.71 -18.40 24.57
N LEU A 55 -3.72 -17.53 23.55
CA LEU A 55 -4.94 -17.13 22.84
C LEU A 55 -5.64 -18.31 22.16
N TYR A 56 -4.90 -19.27 21.60
CA TYR A 56 -5.49 -20.48 21.03
C TYR A 56 -6.23 -21.34 22.07
N ASN A 57 -5.77 -21.37 23.32
CA ASN A 57 -6.37 -22.16 24.40
C ASN A 57 -7.32 -21.35 25.31
N LEU A 58 -7.45 -20.04 25.10
CA LEU A 58 -8.29 -19.17 25.92
C LEU A 58 -9.75 -19.18 25.44
N GLY A 59 -10.59 -19.92 26.17
CA GLY A 59 -12.03 -19.99 25.91
C GLY A 59 -12.43 -21.08 24.91
N PRO A 60 -13.66 -21.00 24.34
CA PRO A 60 -14.18 -22.06 23.48
C PRO A 60 -13.50 -22.08 22.10
N LYS A 61 -13.35 -23.29 21.58
CA LYS A 61 -12.83 -23.60 20.24
C LYS A 61 -13.95 -24.14 19.33
N PHE A 62 -13.76 -23.97 18.03
CA PHE A 62 -14.76 -24.29 17.01
C PHE A 62 -14.14 -24.96 15.78
N ASN A 63 -14.92 -25.83 15.13
CA ASN A 63 -14.58 -26.45 13.85
C ASN A 63 -14.95 -25.56 12.64
N ALA A 64 -14.70 -26.04 11.42
CA ALA A 64 -14.97 -25.31 10.18
C ALA A 64 -16.46 -25.10 9.85
N GLU A 65 -17.38 -25.81 10.52
CA GLU A 65 -18.82 -25.51 10.46
C GLU A 65 -19.28 -24.55 11.57
N GLY A 66 -18.35 -23.95 12.31
CA GLY A 66 -18.61 -22.98 13.38
C GLY A 66 -19.23 -23.57 14.64
N LYS A 67 -19.12 -24.88 14.85
CA LYS A 67 -19.63 -25.60 16.03
C LYS A 67 -18.54 -25.81 17.07
N LEU A 68 -18.94 -25.88 18.33
CA LEU A 68 -18.02 -26.17 19.46
C LEU A 68 -17.31 -27.51 19.26
N ASP A 69 -15.98 -27.48 19.33
CA ASP A 69 -15.08 -28.64 19.24
C ASP A 69 -13.80 -28.33 20.02
N GLU A 70 -13.44 -29.17 21.00
CA GLU A 70 -12.24 -28.99 21.82
C GLU A 70 -10.93 -29.09 21.02
N ASN A 71 -10.97 -29.77 19.86
CA ASN A 71 -9.89 -29.89 18.90
C ASN A 71 -10.09 -28.98 17.67
N GLY A 72 -11.12 -28.12 17.70
CA GLY A 72 -11.44 -27.19 16.63
C GLY A 72 -10.35 -26.16 16.39
N ALA A 73 -10.05 -25.89 15.10
CA ALA A 73 -8.96 -25.02 14.68
C ALA A 73 -9.18 -23.52 14.96
N PHE A 74 -10.41 -23.09 15.24
CA PHE A 74 -10.76 -21.68 15.50
C PHE A 74 -10.92 -21.43 17.00
N SER A 75 -10.19 -20.48 17.59
CA SER A 75 -10.35 -20.05 18.99
C SER A 75 -11.14 -18.74 19.07
N LYS A 76 -12.05 -18.61 20.05
CA LYS A 76 -12.76 -17.34 20.27
C LYS A 76 -11.84 -16.16 20.63
N ALA A 77 -10.76 -16.41 21.37
CA ALA A 77 -9.83 -15.36 21.80
C ALA A 77 -8.74 -15.04 20.76
N MET A 78 -8.47 -15.96 19.83
CA MET A 78 -7.55 -15.73 18.70
C MET A 78 -8.29 -15.14 17.48
N GLY A 79 -9.59 -15.41 17.37
CA GLY A 79 -10.41 -15.07 16.20
C GLY A 79 -10.23 -16.07 15.05
N TRP A 80 -10.59 -15.65 13.84
CA TRP A 80 -10.56 -16.50 12.64
C TRP A 80 -9.47 -16.13 11.63
N ASP A 81 -8.88 -14.94 11.75
CA ASP A 81 -7.86 -14.39 10.84
C ASP A 81 -6.79 -13.69 11.69
N PHE A 82 -6.08 -14.43 12.55
CA PHE A 82 -5.02 -13.88 13.41
C PHE A 82 -3.80 -13.44 12.58
N GLY A 83 -3.55 -14.16 11.49
CA GLY A 83 -2.55 -13.88 10.44
C GLY A 83 -2.99 -12.87 9.36
N GLY A 84 -4.09 -12.15 9.55
CA GLY A 84 -4.51 -11.09 8.63
C GLY A 84 -3.44 -9.99 8.51
N ASN A 85 -3.24 -9.47 7.29
CA ASN A 85 -2.23 -8.44 6.97
C ASN A 85 -2.86 -7.07 6.64
N GLY A 86 -4.16 -6.91 6.93
CA GLY A 86 -4.93 -5.69 6.70
C GLY A 86 -5.25 -5.42 5.23
N HIS A 87 -4.99 -6.36 4.31
CA HIS A 87 -5.26 -6.15 2.89
C HIS A 87 -6.77 -6.08 2.60
N PHE A 88 -7.16 -4.98 1.96
CA PHE A 88 -8.44 -4.79 1.29
C PHE A 88 -8.24 -4.86 -0.23
N SER A 89 -9.19 -5.45 -0.95
CA SER A 89 -9.19 -5.53 -2.41
C SER A 89 -10.59 -5.88 -2.92
N ILE A 90 -10.93 -5.48 -4.14
CA ILE A 90 -12.23 -5.76 -4.76
C ILE A 90 -12.07 -6.47 -6.11
N ASP A 91 -13.05 -7.30 -6.47
CA ASP A 91 -13.33 -7.73 -7.84
C ASP A 91 -14.77 -7.31 -8.15
N ALA A 92 -14.93 -6.16 -8.81
CA ALA A 92 -16.22 -5.54 -9.08
C ALA A 92 -16.33 -5.04 -10.51
N LYS A 93 -17.56 -5.03 -11.04
CA LYS A 93 -17.87 -4.63 -12.42
C LYS A 93 -19.06 -3.70 -12.44
N ILE A 94 -19.08 -2.78 -13.39
CA ILE A 94 -20.26 -1.94 -13.67
C ILE A 94 -21.32 -2.85 -14.29
N ILE A 95 -22.51 -2.86 -13.70
CA ILE A 95 -23.61 -3.78 -14.03
C ILE A 95 -24.80 -3.07 -14.68
N SER A 96 -24.96 -1.77 -14.40
CA SER A 96 -25.96 -0.92 -15.04
C SER A 96 -25.51 0.55 -14.97
N THR A 97 -26.19 1.39 -15.73
CA THR A 97 -25.95 2.83 -15.80
C THR A 97 -27.27 3.59 -15.65
N GLN A 98 -27.21 4.85 -15.21
CA GLN A 98 -28.42 5.68 -15.12
C GLN A 98 -28.10 7.11 -15.55
N ARG A 99 -28.55 7.48 -16.76
CA ARG A 99 -28.36 8.84 -17.31
C ARG A 99 -29.41 9.85 -16.86
N GLU A 100 -30.59 9.37 -16.45
CA GLU A 100 -31.71 10.22 -16.04
C GLU A 100 -32.65 9.53 -15.04
N PHE A 101 -33.49 10.33 -14.38
CA PHE A 101 -34.39 9.90 -13.31
C PHE A 101 -35.26 8.69 -13.69
N GLY A 102 -35.20 7.63 -12.89
CA GLY A 102 -35.95 6.39 -13.06
C GLY A 102 -35.60 5.50 -14.26
N LYS A 103 -34.64 5.88 -15.13
CA LYS A 103 -34.27 5.08 -16.33
C LYS A 103 -32.90 4.42 -16.18
N VAL A 104 -32.92 3.16 -15.74
CA VAL A 104 -31.75 2.26 -15.75
C VAL A 104 -31.49 1.77 -17.17
N ASP A 105 -30.24 1.82 -17.60
CA ASP A 105 -29.75 1.29 -18.87
C ASP A 105 -28.74 0.17 -18.62
N ILE A 106 -28.96 -0.96 -19.29
CA ILE A 106 -28.16 -2.20 -19.19
C ILE A 106 -27.36 -2.51 -20.47
N ASP A 107 -27.42 -1.65 -21.50
CA ASP A 107 -26.81 -1.83 -22.82
C ASP A 107 -25.60 -0.90 -23.09
N ASP A 108 -25.21 -0.04 -22.13
CA ASP A 108 -24.05 0.87 -22.26
C ASP A 108 -22.70 0.10 -22.32
N SER A 109 -21.81 0.53 -23.22
CA SER A 109 -20.48 -0.06 -23.48
C SER A 109 -19.47 -0.04 -22.32
N VAL A 110 -19.83 0.57 -21.18
CA VAL A 110 -19.09 0.47 -19.91
C VAL A 110 -19.48 -0.76 -19.07
N ILE A 111 -20.60 -1.42 -19.37
CA ILE A 111 -21.10 -2.54 -18.57
C ILE A 111 -20.22 -3.79 -18.76
N GLY A 112 -20.02 -4.53 -17.68
CA GLY A 112 -19.08 -5.65 -17.58
C GLY A 112 -17.61 -5.23 -17.38
N ARG A 113 -17.28 -3.93 -17.51
CA ARG A 113 -15.94 -3.40 -17.24
C ARG A 113 -15.66 -3.25 -15.74
N SER A 114 -14.40 -3.34 -15.35
CA SER A 114 -14.00 -3.38 -13.93
C SER A 114 -14.11 -2.03 -13.21
N VAL A 115 -14.33 -2.11 -11.89
CA VAL A 115 -14.06 -1.07 -10.90
C VAL A 115 -13.04 -1.63 -9.92
N ASP A 116 -11.94 -0.91 -9.73
CA ASP A 116 -10.79 -1.33 -8.93
C ASP A 116 -10.43 -0.24 -7.91
N PHE A 117 -10.07 -0.68 -6.70
CA PHE A 117 -9.58 0.18 -5.62
C PHE A 117 -8.14 -0.21 -5.26
N TRP A 118 -7.21 0.73 -5.44
CA TRP A 118 -5.77 0.52 -5.23
C TRP A 118 -5.28 1.25 -3.97
N GLY A 119 -4.10 0.85 -3.48
CA GLY A 119 -3.36 1.64 -2.50
C GLY A 119 -2.60 2.79 -3.15
N ASP A 120 -2.07 3.69 -2.33
CA ASP A 120 -1.12 4.73 -2.77
C ASP A 120 0.09 4.11 -3.44
N TYR A 121 0.66 4.80 -4.43
CA TYR A 121 2.01 4.51 -4.88
C TYR A 121 3.02 4.64 -3.73
N ASN A 122 4.04 3.77 -3.71
CA ASN A 122 5.09 3.77 -2.69
C ASN A 122 6.41 4.13 -3.35
N GLU A 123 6.90 5.33 -3.07
CA GLU A 123 8.05 5.94 -3.75
C GLU A 123 9.38 5.22 -3.41
N TYR A 124 9.51 4.71 -2.19
CA TYR A 124 10.73 4.03 -1.70
C TYR A 124 10.95 2.66 -2.35
N VAL A 125 9.85 1.94 -2.59
CA VAL A 125 9.83 0.59 -3.17
C VAL A 125 9.48 0.62 -4.67
N LYS A 126 8.95 1.75 -5.17
CA LYS A 126 8.55 1.99 -6.56
C LYS A 126 7.64 0.87 -7.10
N THR A 127 6.43 0.72 -6.54
CA THR A 127 5.56 -0.45 -6.83
C THR A 127 4.20 -0.06 -7.40
N THR A 128 3.78 -0.75 -8.47
CA THR A 128 2.44 -0.61 -9.09
C THR A 128 1.32 -1.16 -8.22
N VAL A 129 1.57 -2.25 -7.48
CA VAL A 129 0.49 -3.02 -6.85
C VAL A 129 0.51 -2.91 -5.33
N ASN A 130 0.41 -1.67 -4.86
CA ASN A 130 0.01 -1.43 -3.48
C ASN A 130 -1.49 -1.71 -3.31
N ARG A 131 -1.83 -2.33 -2.19
CA ARG A 131 -3.20 -2.69 -1.86
C ARG A 131 -3.79 -1.67 -0.89
N ALA A 132 -5.07 -1.40 -1.09
CA ALA A 132 -5.90 -0.77 -0.08
C ALA A 132 -5.78 -1.48 1.27
N ARG A 133 -6.11 -0.76 2.35
CA ARG A 133 -6.09 -1.28 3.72
C ARG A 133 -7.47 -1.25 4.35
N ILE A 134 -7.65 -2.16 5.30
CA ILE A 134 -8.76 -2.16 6.26
C ILE A 134 -8.19 -2.42 7.66
N PHE A 135 -8.61 -1.61 8.62
CA PHE A 135 -8.17 -1.61 10.02
C PHE A 135 -9.24 -0.92 10.88
N GLU A 136 -9.09 -0.96 12.20
CA GLU A 136 -9.97 -0.26 13.13
C GLU A 136 -9.28 0.95 13.77
N CYS A 137 -10.01 2.07 13.92
CA CYS A 137 -9.55 3.19 14.75
C CYS A 137 -9.45 2.77 16.23
N ASP A 138 -10.32 1.85 16.65
CA ASP A 138 -10.40 1.24 17.96
C ASP A 138 -10.56 -0.29 17.78
N PRO A 139 -9.46 -1.06 17.84
CA PRO A 139 -9.46 -2.53 17.80
C PRO A 139 -10.46 -3.24 18.71
N ALA A 140 -10.76 -2.66 19.87
CA ALA A 140 -11.66 -3.26 20.85
C ALA A 140 -13.14 -2.94 20.56
N SER A 141 -13.41 -2.27 19.44
CA SER A 141 -14.71 -1.75 19.02
C SER A 141 -15.20 -2.33 17.70
N ASN A 142 -16.45 -2.80 17.70
CA ASN A 142 -17.14 -3.21 16.48
C ASN A 142 -17.55 -2.04 15.58
N TRP A 143 -17.48 -0.79 16.06
CA TRP A 143 -17.99 0.41 15.35
C TRP A 143 -16.97 1.10 14.44
N THR A 144 -15.68 0.76 14.53
CA THR A 144 -14.61 1.62 13.97
C THR A 144 -13.89 1.05 12.75
N ASN A 145 -14.50 0.05 12.09
CA ASN A 145 -14.04 -0.51 10.83
C ASN A 145 -13.82 0.60 9.79
N THR A 146 -12.56 0.79 9.40
CA THR A 146 -12.09 1.88 8.55
C THR A 146 -11.36 1.29 7.34
N ILE A 147 -11.82 1.68 6.15
CA ILE A 147 -11.16 1.36 4.88
C ILE A 147 -10.24 2.53 4.50
N MET A 148 -9.17 2.24 3.77
CA MET A 148 -8.26 3.25 3.25
C MET A 148 -7.79 2.86 1.84
N LEU A 149 -8.02 3.77 0.90
CA LEU A 149 -7.74 3.63 -0.53
C LEU A 149 -6.82 4.78 -0.94
N GLY A 150 -5.94 4.57 -1.92
CA GLY A 150 -5.09 5.63 -2.49
C GLY A 150 -5.43 6.00 -3.93
N GLN A 151 -6.14 5.14 -4.67
CA GLN A 151 -6.54 5.41 -6.06
C GLN A 151 -7.80 4.64 -6.47
N LEU A 152 -8.72 5.33 -7.14
CA LEU A 152 -9.85 4.78 -7.89
C LEU A 152 -9.39 4.52 -9.33
N ALA A 153 -9.80 3.38 -9.90
CA ALA A 153 -9.64 3.11 -11.33
C ALA A 153 -10.88 2.36 -11.86
N PHE A 154 -11.48 2.80 -12.96
CA PHE A 154 -12.62 2.07 -13.56
C PHE A 154 -12.65 2.12 -15.09
N GLY A 155 -13.35 1.16 -15.70
CA GLY A 155 -13.60 1.12 -17.15
C GLY A 155 -12.57 0.37 -17.99
N ARG A 156 -11.65 -0.39 -17.39
CA ARG A 156 -10.78 -1.35 -18.09
C ARG A 156 -11.55 -2.62 -18.48
N LEU A 157 -11.04 -3.37 -19.47
CA LEU A 157 -11.57 -4.68 -19.84
C LEU A 157 -10.43 -5.68 -20.05
N GLY A 158 -10.25 -6.60 -19.12
CA GLY A 158 -9.02 -7.39 -19.03
C GLY A 158 -7.91 -6.56 -18.42
N ASP A 159 -6.74 -6.52 -19.04
CA ASP A 159 -5.56 -5.81 -18.53
C ASP A 159 -5.50 -4.41 -19.14
N SER A 160 -5.04 -3.42 -18.37
CA SER A 160 -5.04 -2.01 -18.82
C SER A 160 -4.11 -1.73 -20.00
N ASN A 161 -3.11 -2.57 -20.26
CA ASN A 161 -2.27 -2.52 -21.47
C ASN A 161 -2.98 -3.04 -22.75
N GLN A 162 -4.11 -3.75 -22.61
CA GLN A 162 -4.94 -4.21 -23.72
C GLN A 162 -6.16 -3.31 -23.94
N VAL A 163 -6.87 -2.94 -22.86
CA VAL A 163 -7.96 -1.96 -22.82
C VAL A 163 -7.82 -1.13 -21.53
N PRO A 164 -7.32 0.11 -21.60
CA PRO A 164 -7.04 0.91 -20.42
C PRO A 164 -8.31 1.31 -19.66
N TYR A 165 -8.13 1.75 -18.42
CA TYR A 165 -9.17 2.40 -17.64
C TYR A 165 -9.75 3.61 -18.39
N MET A 166 -11.03 3.91 -18.18
CA MET A 166 -11.63 5.17 -18.63
C MET A 166 -11.24 6.34 -17.73
N VAL A 167 -11.16 6.08 -16.41
CA VAL A 167 -10.81 7.04 -15.37
C VAL A 167 -9.84 6.39 -14.38
N THR A 168 -8.80 7.14 -14.00
CA THR A 168 -7.93 6.85 -12.84
C THR A 168 -7.75 8.13 -12.05
N ALA A 169 -8.00 8.12 -10.74
CA ALA A 169 -7.90 9.32 -9.91
C ALA A 169 -7.52 8.99 -8.45
N PRO A 170 -6.77 9.86 -7.74
CA PRO A 170 -6.31 9.61 -6.38
C PRO A 170 -7.45 9.64 -5.35
N ILE A 171 -7.25 8.96 -4.22
CA ILE A 171 -8.14 8.97 -3.05
C ILE A 171 -7.31 9.36 -1.83
N GLU A 172 -7.89 10.15 -0.93
CA GLU A 172 -7.22 10.64 0.28
C GLU A 172 -8.13 10.50 1.50
N GLY A 173 -7.53 10.19 2.65
CA GLY A 173 -8.19 10.14 3.96
C GLY A 173 -8.69 8.76 4.38
N TYR A 174 -9.42 8.72 5.49
CA TYR A 174 -9.89 7.49 6.13
C TYR A 174 -11.39 7.28 5.94
N LEU A 175 -11.80 6.13 5.40
CA LEU A 175 -13.19 5.80 5.13
C LEU A 175 -13.78 5.02 6.32
N LEU A 176 -14.24 5.73 7.35
CA LEU A 176 -15.00 5.12 8.45
C LEU A 176 -16.36 4.59 7.95
N ALA A 177 -16.79 3.41 8.39
CA ALA A 177 -18.12 2.87 8.12
C ALA A 177 -19.23 3.77 8.72
N ARG A 178 -19.98 4.49 7.88
CA ARG A 178 -20.94 5.53 8.31
C ARG A 178 -22.30 5.00 8.71
N TRP A 179 -22.82 4.03 7.99
CA TRP A 179 -24.01 3.28 8.41
C TRP A 179 -23.60 1.83 8.64
N GLN A 180 -23.90 1.30 9.81
CA GLN A 180 -23.58 -0.06 10.22
C GLN A 180 -24.85 -0.73 10.72
N ASP A 181 -25.31 -1.76 10.01
CA ASP A 181 -26.45 -2.57 10.42
C ASP A 181 -25.92 -3.91 10.94
N PHE A 182 -26.10 -4.15 12.24
CA PHE A 182 -25.69 -5.36 12.94
C PHE A 182 -26.69 -6.52 12.78
N ASN A 183 -27.81 -6.30 12.10
CA ASN A 183 -28.88 -7.26 11.90
C ASN A 183 -29.46 -7.17 10.46
N TYR A 184 -28.57 -6.95 9.48
CA TYR A 184 -28.94 -6.84 8.07
C TYR A 184 -29.34 -8.19 7.45
N ILE A 185 -28.86 -9.32 7.98
CA ILE A 185 -29.32 -10.67 7.61
C ILE A 185 -29.96 -11.31 8.85
N ARG A 186 -31.30 -11.46 8.83
CA ARG A 186 -32.09 -11.83 10.03
C ARG A 186 -32.03 -13.33 10.36
N GLU A 187 -32.29 -14.21 9.40
CA GLU A 187 -32.26 -15.65 9.57
C GLU A 187 -30.89 -16.22 9.19
N LEU A 188 -30.09 -16.54 10.21
CA LEU A 188 -28.77 -17.16 10.07
C LEU A 188 -28.78 -18.63 10.54
N PRO A 189 -28.02 -19.53 9.87
CA PRO A 189 -27.76 -20.85 10.40
C PRO A 189 -26.94 -20.77 11.70
N GLU A 190 -27.00 -21.78 12.55
CA GLU A 190 -26.15 -21.89 13.76
C GLU A 190 -24.66 -21.88 13.39
N HIS A 191 -23.92 -20.84 13.82
CA HIS A 191 -22.47 -20.68 13.68
C HIS A 191 -21.92 -19.68 14.71
N CYS A 192 -20.67 -19.87 15.15
CA CYS A 192 -19.97 -19.00 16.10
C CYS A 192 -19.63 -17.57 15.61
N LEU A 193 -19.94 -17.23 14.36
CA LEU A 193 -19.63 -15.94 13.71
C LEU A 193 -20.90 -15.24 13.19
N ASN A 194 -22.08 -15.60 13.71
CA ASN A 194 -23.34 -15.00 13.26
C ASN A 194 -23.37 -13.48 13.46
N ASP A 195 -22.74 -12.96 14.51
CA ASP A 195 -22.59 -11.52 14.74
C ASP A 195 -21.85 -10.81 13.59
N GLU A 196 -20.95 -11.49 12.86
CA GLU A 196 -20.28 -10.96 11.67
C GLU A 196 -21.09 -11.23 10.39
N PHE A 197 -21.71 -12.41 10.28
CA PHE A 197 -22.55 -12.77 9.13
C PHE A 197 -23.82 -11.92 9.01
N ALA A 198 -24.30 -11.36 10.13
CA ALA A 198 -25.45 -10.46 10.18
C ALA A 198 -25.14 -9.04 9.67
N LYS A 199 -23.86 -8.64 9.61
CA LYS A 199 -23.46 -7.24 9.39
C LYS A 199 -23.59 -6.78 7.94
N ALA A 200 -23.93 -5.50 7.79
CA ALA A 200 -23.60 -4.69 6.62
C ALA A 200 -23.00 -3.34 7.04
N ALA A 201 -22.06 -2.84 6.24
CA ALA A 201 -21.40 -1.55 6.47
C ALA A 201 -21.39 -0.72 5.17
N VAL A 202 -21.71 0.58 5.27
CA VAL A 202 -21.70 1.55 4.16
C VAL A 202 -20.54 2.52 4.31
N TYR A 203 -19.81 2.70 3.21
CA TYR A 203 -18.67 3.59 3.07
C TYR A 203 -18.92 4.59 1.94
N GLN A 204 -18.37 5.79 2.06
CA GLN A 204 -18.37 6.79 0.99
C GLN A 204 -17.03 7.51 0.96
N PHE A 205 -16.60 7.88 -0.25
CA PHE A 205 -15.53 8.85 -0.46
C PHE A 205 -15.86 9.71 -1.68
N ALA A 206 -15.24 10.88 -1.77
CA ALA A 206 -15.28 11.73 -2.95
C ALA A 206 -13.87 12.17 -3.35
N ILE A 207 -13.71 12.44 -4.65
CA ILE A 207 -12.48 12.87 -5.31
C ILE A 207 -12.77 14.22 -5.97
N SER A 208 -11.93 15.23 -5.71
CA SER A 208 -12.06 16.54 -6.35
C SER A 208 -11.74 16.46 -7.85
N LYS A 209 -12.46 17.22 -8.67
CA LYS A 209 -12.12 17.43 -10.09
C LYS A 209 -10.81 18.20 -10.28
N ASP A 210 -10.39 18.95 -9.26
CA ASP A 210 -9.13 19.71 -9.23
C ASP A 210 -7.93 18.87 -8.75
N ALA A 211 -8.11 17.56 -8.53
CA ALA A 211 -7.02 16.68 -8.09
C ALA A 211 -5.97 16.48 -9.21
N GLN A 212 -4.70 16.74 -8.90
CA GLN A 212 -3.60 16.80 -9.87
C GLN A 212 -3.45 15.55 -10.76
N ASP A 213 -3.77 14.37 -10.22
CA ASP A 213 -3.67 13.08 -10.91
C ASP A 213 -5.05 12.51 -11.34
N PHE A 214 -6.06 13.35 -11.54
CA PHE A 214 -7.35 12.93 -12.12
C PHE A 214 -7.21 12.78 -13.64
N LEU A 215 -7.10 11.54 -14.13
CA LEU A 215 -6.88 11.25 -15.55
C LEU A 215 -8.15 10.69 -16.22
N TRP A 216 -8.46 11.24 -17.41
CA TRP A 216 -9.46 10.72 -18.34
C TRP A 216 -8.76 10.16 -19.58
N ASN A 217 -9.06 8.92 -19.98
CA ASN A 217 -8.51 8.29 -21.18
C ASN A 217 -9.52 8.26 -22.34
N ASP A 218 -9.04 8.11 -23.58
CA ASP A 218 -9.88 8.11 -24.80
C ASP A 218 -11.02 7.08 -24.81
N GLN A 219 -10.89 6.00 -24.03
CA GLN A 219 -11.94 4.98 -23.83
C GLN A 219 -13.27 5.56 -23.37
N VAL A 220 -13.27 6.71 -22.69
CA VAL A 220 -14.48 7.44 -22.22
C VAL A 220 -15.49 7.63 -23.34
N ASN A 221 -15.01 8.00 -24.54
CA ASN A 221 -15.84 8.35 -25.69
C ASN A 221 -16.63 7.15 -26.27
N ILE A 222 -16.39 5.93 -25.78
CA ILE A 222 -17.10 4.69 -26.16
C ILE A 222 -18.38 4.52 -25.33
N SER A 223 -18.44 5.09 -24.12
CA SER A 223 -19.63 5.05 -23.26
C SER A 223 -20.37 6.39 -23.29
N PRO A 224 -21.66 6.41 -23.71
CA PRO A 224 -22.50 7.59 -23.59
C PRO A 224 -22.60 8.08 -22.13
N THR A 225 -22.71 7.17 -21.16
CA THR A 225 -22.84 7.54 -19.75
C THR A 225 -21.55 8.11 -19.17
N VAL A 226 -20.38 7.54 -19.46
CA VAL A 226 -19.11 8.07 -18.96
C VAL A 226 -18.72 9.37 -19.68
N SER A 227 -19.10 9.54 -20.95
CA SER A 227 -18.98 10.82 -21.66
C SER A 227 -19.84 11.91 -21.00
N MET A 228 -21.09 11.59 -20.68
CA MET A 228 -21.99 12.49 -19.93
C MET A 228 -21.48 12.78 -18.50
N LEU A 229 -20.81 11.83 -17.84
CA LEU A 229 -20.19 12.03 -16.53
C LEU A 229 -19.07 13.06 -16.59
N ARG A 230 -18.22 12.99 -17.64
CA ARG A 230 -17.17 13.98 -17.90
C ARG A 230 -17.75 15.36 -18.17
N GLU A 231 -18.74 15.46 -19.06
CA GLU A 231 -19.42 16.72 -19.38
C GLU A 231 -20.10 17.35 -18.15
N ALA A 232 -20.65 16.53 -17.25
CA ALA A 232 -21.31 17.02 -16.05
C ALA A 232 -20.33 17.44 -14.93
N MET A 233 -19.06 17.02 -14.94
CA MET A 233 -18.05 17.52 -14.00
C MET A 233 -17.64 18.99 -14.27
N GLU A 234 -17.88 19.51 -15.48
CA GLU A 234 -17.66 20.93 -15.82
C GLU A 234 -18.67 21.88 -15.16
N ARG A 235 -19.71 21.37 -14.47
CA ARG A 235 -20.69 22.18 -13.73
C ARG A 235 -20.06 22.96 -12.58
N ASP A 236 -20.48 24.21 -12.41
CA ASP A 236 -20.11 25.09 -11.27
C ASP A 236 -20.54 24.52 -9.90
N ASP A 237 -21.62 23.72 -9.85
CA ASP A 237 -22.12 23.10 -8.63
C ASP A 237 -21.55 21.71 -8.34
N VAL A 238 -20.66 21.19 -9.19
CA VAL A 238 -19.99 19.89 -9.02
C VAL A 238 -18.54 20.08 -8.57
N LEU A 239 -18.20 19.44 -7.46
CA LEU A 239 -16.85 19.41 -6.89
C LEU A 239 -16.01 18.24 -7.42
N GLY A 240 -16.65 17.17 -7.92
CA GLY A 240 -15.97 16.04 -8.56
C GLY A 240 -16.81 14.77 -8.59
N LEU A 241 -16.20 13.62 -8.30
CA LEU A 241 -16.90 12.33 -8.21
C LEU A 241 -17.11 11.90 -6.76
N VAL A 242 -18.24 11.26 -6.48
CA VAL A 242 -18.51 10.54 -5.23
C VAL A 242 -18.74 9.06 -5.52
N VAL A 243 -18.21 8.20 -4.64
CA VAL A 243 -18.40 6.75 -4.67
C VAL A 243 -18.96 6.31 -3.33
N GLN A 244 -20.18 5.77 -3.33
CA GLN A 244 -20.76 5.08 -2.18
C GLN A 244 -20.75 3.58 -2.43
N PHE A 245 -20.36 2.77 -1.45
CA PHE A 245 -20.48 1.32 -1.52
C PHE A 245 -20.80 0.69 -0.17
N SER A 246 -21.36 -0.52 -0.20
CA SER A 246 -21.63 -1.34 0.98
C SER A 246 -21.01 -2.71 0.85
N ILE A 247 -20.54 -3.27 1.97
CA ILE A 247 -20.15 -4.68 2.10
C ILE A 247 -21.12 -5.41 3.04
N SER A 248 -21.45 -6.67 2.73
CA SER A 248 -22.33 -7.54 3.54
C SER A 248 -22.08 -9.03 3.27
N ASN A 249 -22.75 -9.94 3.99
CA ASN A 249 -22.73 -11.39 3.75
C ASN A 249 -21.31 -12.02 3.68
N MET A 250 -20.56 -11.89 4.77
CA MET A 250 -19.23 -12.51 4.93
C MET A 250 -19.25 -14.04 4.70
N SER A 251 -18.36 -14.56 3.85
CA SER A 251 -18.09 -16.00 3.68
C SER A 251 -17.69 -16.67 5.00
N ALA A 252 -18.19 -17.88 5.28
CA ALA A 252 -17.65 -18.65 6.40
C ALA A 252 -16.17 -19.03 6.16
N PRO A 253 -15.25 -18.79 7.11
CA PRO A 253 -13.85 -19.15 6.94
C PRO A 253 -13.67 -20.67 7.06
N MET A 254 -13.11 -21.31 6.04
CA MET A 254 -12.90 -22.77 6.00
C MET A 254 -11.68 -23.25 6.79
N GLN A 255 -10.72 -22.35 7.02
CA GLN A 255 -9.53 -22.56 7.85
C GLN A 255 -9.13 -21.23 8.52
N PRO A 256 -8.36 -21.24 9.62
CA PRO A 256 -7.80 -20.02 10.20
C PRO A 256 -6.86 -19.29 9.24
N ASP A 257 -6.67 -17.99 9.47
CA ASP A 257 -5.74 -17.11 8.74
C ASP A 257 -5.99 -17.13 7.21
N ALA A 258 -7.29 -17.22 6.85
CA ALA A 258 -7.78 -17.18 5.49
C ALA A 258 -8.64 -15.93 5.26
N PRO A 259 -8.43 -15.20 4.14
CA PRO A 259 -9.18 -13.99 3.86
C PRO A 259 -10.65 -14.27 3.60
N SER A 260 -11.50 -13.46 4.21
CA SER A 260 -12.95 -13.47 4.01
C SER A 260 -13.36 -12.77 2.70
N PHE A 261 -14.47 -13.20 2.12
CA PHE A 261 -15.12 -12.57 0.98
C PHE A 261 -16.49 -12.02 1.40
N TRP A 262 -16.87 -10.87 0.86
CA TRP A 262 -18.12 -10.16 1.18
C TRP A 262 -18.81 -9.75 -0.11
N GLU A 263 -20.16 -9.78 -0.15
CA GLU A 263 -20.93 -9.18 -1.24
C GLU A 263 -20.77 -7.66 -1.22
N LEU A 264 -20.36 -7.09 -2.35
CA LEU A 264 -20.14 -5.66 -2.53
C LEU A 264 -21.11 -5.07 -3.56
N HIS A 265 -21.70 -3.94 -3.19
CA HIS A 265 -22.63 -3.14 -4.00
C HIS A 265 -22.21 -1.67 -3.92
N GLY A 266 -22.30 -0.91 -5.00
CA GLY A 266 -21.94 0.50 -4.98
C GLY A 266 -22.38 1.29 -6.19
N THR A 267 -22.17 2.61 -6.13
CA THR A 267 -22.52 3.54 -7.20
C THR A 267 -21.55 4.71 -7.23
N ILE A 268 -21.10 5.05 -8.44
CA ILE A 268 -20.34 6.27 -8.75
C ILE A 268 -21.34 7.31 -9.28
N GLY A 269 -21.23 8.56 -8.81
CA GLY A 269 -22.01 9.70 -9.29
C GLY A 269 -21.29 11.02 -9.04
N LEU A 270 -21.97 12.15 -9.24
CA LEU A 270 -21.36 13.48 -9.06
C LEU A 270 -21.38 13.92 -7.59
N TRP A 271 -20.22 14.37 -7.09
CA TRP A 271 -20.09 15.03 -5.80
C TRP A 271 -20.45 16.50 -5.98
N CYS A 272 -21.58 16.94 -5.41
CA CYS A 272 -22.04 18.31 -5.59
C CYS A 272 -21.64 19.20 -4.40
N LYS A 273 -21.75 20.51 -4.61
CA LYS A 273 -21.49 21.51 -3.58
C LYS A 273 -22.39 21.30 -2.35
N ASP A 274 -21.81 21.58 -1.18
CA ASP A 274 -22.38 21.49 0.16
C ASP A 274 -22.52 20.07 0.74
N GLU A 275 -22.03 19.05 0.03
CA GLU A 275 -22.15 17.64 0.38
C GLU A 275 -20.86 17.10 1.00
N LEU A 276 -20.99 16.25 2.02
CA LEU A 276 -19.84 15.63 2.71
C LEU A 276 -19.12 14.64 1.79
N LYS A 277 -17.79 14.68 1.79
CA LYS A 277 -16.92 13.75 1.05
C LYS A 277 -17.19 12.30 1.45
N THR A 278 -17.45 12.05 2.74
CA THR A 278 -17.40 10.73 3.37
C THR A 278 -18.71 10.26 4.01
N TYR A 279 -19.81 11.02 3.91
CA TYR A 279 -21.11 10.68 4.50
C TYR A 279 -22.27 10.72 3.49
N PRO A 280 -23.17 9.71 3.46
CA PRO A 280 -24.33 9.68 2.57
C PRO A 280 -25.23 10.92 2.65
N ASN A 281 -25.34 11.66 1.55
CA ASN A 281 -26.11 12.90 1.51
C ASN A 281 -27.64 12.69 1.47
N GLY A 282 -28.39 13.74 1.82
CA GLY A 282 -29.86 13.80 1.78
C GLY A 282 -30.50 13.94 3.16
N ARG A 283 -31.84 13.90 3.18
CA ARG A 283 -32.65 13.82 4.40
C ARG A 283 -32.48 12.43 5.01
N LEU A 284 -31.89 12.35 6.19
CA LEU A 284 -31.58 11.09 6.89
C LEU A 284 -32.83 10.57 7.62
N LEU A 285 -33.28 9.36 7.29
CA LEU A 285 -34.36 8.67 7.98
C LEU A 285 -33.79 7.46 8.74
N THR A 286 -34.06 7.40 10.04
CA THR A 286 -33.48 6.47 11.01
C THR A 286 -34.53 5.51 11.60
N PRO A 287 -34.15 4.32 12.09
CA PRO A 287 -35.06 3.34 12.68
C PRO A 287 -35.87 3.87 13.87
N THR A 288 -37.16 3.53 13.88
CA THR A 288 -38.00 3.63 15.09
C THR A 288 -37.74 2.44 16.03
N GLU A 289 -38.45 2.38 17.17
CA GLU A 289 -38.46 1.24 18.11
C GLU A 289 -38.68 -0.13 17.41
N SER A 290 -39.27 -0.15 16.21
CA SER A 290 -39.49 -1.38 15.44
C SER A 290 -38.21 -2.03 14.87
N GLN A 291 -37.14 -1.25 14.65
CA GLN A 291 -35.85 -1.67 14.07
C GLN A 291 -35.92 -2.61 12.85
N ALA A 292 -37.01 -2.53 12.07
CA ALA A 292 -37.30 -3.45 10.96
C ALA A 292 -36.58 -3.08 9.65
N MET A 293 -36.20 -1.81 9.51
CA MET A 293 -35.36 -1.28 8.44
C MET A 293 -34.09 -0.69 9.04
N GLY A 294 -33.02 -0.63 8.25
CA GLY A 294 -31.83 0.18 8.53
C GLY A 294 -31.98 1.63 8.03
N ASN A 295 -30.94 2.45 8.25
CA ASN A 295 -30.91 3.84 7.77
C ASN A 295 -31.17 3.96 6.25
N MET A 296 -31.81 5.05 5.85
CA MET A 296 -31.84 5.52 4.46
C MET A 296 -31.64 7.03 4.41
N SER A 297 -31.25 7.55 3.25
CA SER A 297 -31.35 8.98 2.94
C SER A 297 -32.23 9.23 1.71
N LEU A 298 -32.77 10.44 1.57
CA LEU A 298 -33.54 10.82 0.37
C LEU A 298 -33.26 12.26 -0.08
N ASN A 299 -33.36 12.48 -1.39
CA ASN A 299 -33.32 13.79 -2.03
C ASN A 299 -34.63 14.05 -2.78
N LEU A 300 -35.09 15.29 -2.75
CA LEU A 300 -36.37 15.74 -3.30
C LEU A 300 -36.08 16.73 -4.42
N THR A 301 -36.53 16.42 -5.63
CA THR A 301 -36.27 17.23 -6.84
C THR A 301 -37.58 17.51 -7.57
N PRO A 302 -37.68 18.55 -8.42
CA PRO A 302 -38.87 18.76 -9.24
C PRO A 302 -39.23 17.60 -10.20
N GLN A 303 -38.33 16.62 -10.38
CA GLN A 303 -38.54 15.41 -11.20
C GLN A 303 -39.16 14.26 -10.38
N GLY A 304 -38.93 14.23 -9.07
CA GLY A 304 -39.31 13.14 -8.19
C GLY A 304 -38.34 12.97 -7.00
N ILE A 305 -38.44 11.83 -6.33
CA ILE A 305 -37.73 11.51 -5.10
C ILE A 305 -36.67 10.43 -5.38
N SER A 306 -35.40 10.72 -5.11
CA SER A 306 -34.32 9.73 -5.15
C SER A 306 -34.03 9.24 -3.73
N LEU A 307 -33.99 7.92 -3.55
CA LEU A 307 -33.93 7.23 -2.27
C LEU A 307 -32.66 6.38 -2.22
N ASN A 308 -31.89 6.50 -1.14
CA ASN A 308 -30.68 5.74 -0.88
C ASN A 308 -31.00 4.58 0.07
N MET A 309 -31.33 3.42 -0.49
CA MET A 309 -31.78 2.23 0.24
C MET A 309 -30.75 1.09 0.23
N ILE A 310 -29.47 1.42 0.01
CA ILE A 310 -28.34 0.48 -0.17
C ILE A 310 -28.31 -0.65 0.88
N THR A 311 -28.51 -0.32 2.15
CA THR A 311 -28.67 -1.30 3.27
C THR A 311 -30.02 -1.19 3.99
N ALA A 312 -30.90 -0.26 3.60
CA ALA A 312 -32.11 0.09 4.36
C ALA A 312 -33.13 -1.05 4.52
N VAL A 313 -33.22 -1.97 3.55
CA VAL A 313 -34.06 -3.17 3.64
C VAL A 313 -33.19 -4.39 3.95
N PRO A 314 -33.36 -5.04 5.12
CA PRO A 314 -32.66 -6.27 5.47
C PRO A 314 -32.97 -7.43 4.53
N CYS A 315 -32.11 -8.44 4.57
CA CYS A 315 -32.28 -9.72 3.92
C CYS A 315 -32.97 -10.71 4.88
N VAL A 316 -33.87 -11.55 4.36
CA VAL A 316 -34.59 -12.55 5.16
C VAL A 316 -33.60 -13.51 5.81
N GLY A 317 -32.68 -14.08 5.04
CA GLY A 317 -31.68 -15.02 5.56
C GLY A 317 -30.65 -15.46 4.51
N ARG A 318 -29.79 -16.41 4.88
CA ARG A 318 -28.77 -17.00 3.99
C ARG A 318 -28.69 -18.52 4.04
N SER A 319 -28.20 -19.13 2.95
CA SER A 319 -28.01 -20.58 2.84
C SER A 319 -26.95 -21.12 3.82
N ARG A 320 -27.15 -22.35 4.31
CA ARG A 320 -26.17 -23.04 5.16
C ARG A 320 -24.86 -23.39 4.42
N TYR A 321 -24.94 -23.62 3.11
CA TYR A 321 -23.82 -24.02 2.26
C TYR A 321 -23.60 -23.02 1.13
N ALA A 322 -22.34 -22.82 0.72
CA ALA A 322 -21.98 -22.02 -0.45
C ALA A 322 -22.32 -22.79 -1.75
N LYS A 323 -23.44 -22.41 -2.39
CA LYS A 323 -24.07 -23.02 -3.60
C LYS A 323 -24.27 -24.55 -3.54
N HIS A 324 -25.52 -24.98 -3.44
CA HIS A 324 -25.88 -26.40 -3.59
C HIS A 324 -26.90 -26.59 -4.72
N ASP A 325 -26.45 -27.05 -5.89
CA ASP A 325 -27.31 -27.76 -6.86
C ASP A 325 -27.07 -29.26 -6.64
N ALA A 326 -28.08 -29.99 -6.19
CA ALA A 326 -27.97 -31.43 -5.92
C ALA A 326 -28.03 -32.30 -7.20
N SER A 327 -28.23 -31.70 -8.37
CA SER A 327 -28.29 -32.40 -9.67
C SER A 327 -27.01 -32.30 -10.50
N ARG A 328 -26.10 -31.37 -10.15
CA ARG A 328 -24.81 -31.16 -10.84
C ARG A 328 -23.70 -30.91 -9.83
N ILE A 329 -22.74 -31.84 -9.77
CA ILE A 329 -21.45 -31.61 -9.09
C ILE A 329 -20.71 -30.54 -9.89
N THR A 330 -20.98 -29.29 -9.53
CA THR A 330 -20.25 -28.10 -9.93
C THR A 330 -19.23 -27.83 -8.83
N PRO A 331 -17.98 -27.44 -9.13
CA PRO A 331 -17.04 -27.04 -8.09
C PRO A 331 -17.62 -25.97 -7.16
N ILE A 332 -17.16 -25.95 -5.92
CA ILE A 332 -17.37 -24.81 -5.01
C ILE A 332 -16.97 -23.55 -5.78
N ALA A 333 -17.85 -22.54 -5.83
CA ALA A 333 -17.49 -21.28 -6.47
C ALA A 333 -16.27 -20.70 -5.75
N GLU A 334 -15.25 -20.29 -6.50
CA GLU A 334 -13.90 -19.97 -6.00
C GLU A 334 -13.85 -18.83 -4.95
N ASN A 335 -14.97 -18.15 -4.74
CA ASN A 335 -15.18 -17.07 -3.77
C ASN A 335 -15.93 -17.48 -2.47
N GLY A 336 -16.39 -18.73 -2.34
CA GLY A 336 -16.93 -19.28 -1.07
C GLY A 336 -18.21 -18.61 -0.49
N LEU A 337 -18.91 -17.75 -1.24
CA LEU A 337 -20.06 -17.01 -0.70
C LEU A 337 -21.32 -17.87 -0.51
N HIS A 338 -22.05 -17.56 0.57
CA HIS A 338 -23.37 -18.12 0.88
C HIS A 338 -24.46 -17.39 0.09
N GLN A 339 -25.51 -18.09 -0.34
CA GLN A 339 -26.62 -17.49 -1.08
C GLN A 339 -27.58 -16.78 -0.12
N ILE A 340 -27.69 -15.45 -0.23
CA ILE A 340 -28.80 -14.70 0.37
C ILE A 340 -30.12 -15.11 -0.29
N PHE A 341 -31.19 -15.24 0.52
CA PHE A 341 -32.57 -15.42 0.05
C PHE A 341 -33.16 -14.11 -0.53
N SER A 342 -34.39 -13.73 -0.20
CA SER A 342 -35.00 -12.46 -0.61
C SER A 342 -34.64 -11.31 0.35
N LYS A 343 -34.98 -10.09 -0.06
CA LYS A 343 -35.14 -8.95 0.85
C LYS A 343 -36.39 -9.16 1.71
N LEU A 344 -36.44 -8.56 2.90
CA LEU A 344 -37.57 -8.62 3.81
C LEU A 344 -38.82 -8.04 3.14
N ASP A 345 -39.97 -8.70 3.29
CA ASP A 345 -41.24 -8.24 2.72
C ASP A 345 -41.93 -7.27 3.69
N LEU A 346 -42.02 -6.00 3.31
CA LEU A 346 -42.64 -4.92 4.09
C LEU A 346 -43.92 -4.39 3.42
N GLY A 347 -44.35 -5.01 2.32
CA GLY A 347 -45.39 -4.52 1.42
C GLY A 347 -44.95 -3.27 0.65
N ASP A 348 -45.91 -2.53 0.09
CA ASP A 348 -45.66 -1.20 -0.45
C ASP A 348 -45.37 -0.23 0.70
N LEU A 349 -44.27 0.53 0.57
CA LEU A 349 -43.88 1.55 1.54
C LEU A 349 -44.45 2.91 1.12
N GLU A 350 -44.92 3.68 2.09
CA GLU A 350 -45.45 5.03 1.89
C GLU A 350 -44.54 6.07 2.56
N LEU A 351 -44.01 7.01 1.77
CA LEU A 351 -43.33 8.19 2.29
C LEU A 351 -44.38 9.25 2.65
N ARG A 352 -44.42 9.69 3.91
CA ARG A 352 -45.37 10.68 4.43
C ARG A 352 -44.67 11.78 5.22
N THR A 353 -45.36 12.90 5.42
CA THR A 353 -45.00 13.89 6.45
C THR A 353 -45.34 13.39 7.85
N VAL A 354 -44.59 13.84 8.86
CA VAL A 354 -44.79 13.46 10.26
C VAL A 354 -46.04 14.12 10.87
N ASP A 355 -46.25 15.42 10.66
CA ASP A 355 -47.34 16.15 11.32
C ASP A 355 -48.67 16.00 10.58
N SER A 356 -48.69 16.25 9.26
CA SER A 356 -49.91 16.21 8.45
C SER A 356 -50.30 14.82 7.93
N TYR A 357 -49.41 13.82 8.06
CA TYR A 357 -49.58 12.46 7.50
C TYR A 357 -49.89 12.43 5.99
N ARG A 358 -49.60 13.50 5.25
CA ARG A 358 -49.85 13.63 3.80
C ARG A 358 -48.94 12.67 3.02
N LEU A 359 -49.48 12.05 1.97
CA LEU A 359 -48.75 11.08 1.16
C LEU A 359 -47.90 11.80 0.11
N ILE A 360 -46.58 11.61 0.19
CA ILE A 360 -45.62 12.29 -0.69
C ILE A 360 -45.24 11.39 -1.88
N GLY A 361 -45.04 10.09 -1.63
CA GLY A 361 -44.71 9.10 -2.65
C GLY A 361 -44.90 7.66 -2.17
N LYS A 362 -44.85 6.71 -3.09
CA LYS A 362 -44.91 5.27 -2.82
C LYS A 362 -43.72 4.54 -3.40
N ILE A 363 -43.16 3.60 -2.64
CA ILE A 363 -42.13 2.66 -3.09
C ILE A 363 -42.84 1.32 -3.19
N SER A 364 -42.99 0.77 -4.41
CA SER A 364 -43.60 -0.57 -4.53
C SER A 364 -42.68 -1.63 -3.96
N LYS A 365 -43.26 -2.76 -3.56
CA LYS A 365 -42.50 -3.92 -3.07
C LYS A 365 -41.33 -4.29 -3.99
N GLU A 366 -41.58 -4.34 -5.30
CA GLU A 366 -40.62 -4.79 -6.32
C GLU A 366 -39.38 -3.90 -6.38
N ALA A 367 -39.54 -2.59 -6.17
CA ALA A 367 -38.46 -1.61 -6.30
C ALA A 367 -37.32 -1.78 -5.28
N TYR A 368 -37.59 -2.44 -4.14
CA TYR A 368 -36.56 -2.78 -3.14
C TYR A 368 -36.26 -4.28 -3.06
N GLN A 369 -36.91 -5.13 -3.86
CA GLN A 369 -36.58 -6.56 -3.92
C GLN A 369 -35.22 -6.82 -4.57
N LYS A 370 -34.70 -8.03 -4.34
CA LYS A 370 -33.31 -8.39 -4.63
C LYS A 370 -32.84 -8.01 -6.03
N GLU A 371 -33.60 -8.32 -7.08
CA GLU A 371 -33.16 -8.07 -8.46
C GLU A 371 -33.04 -6.56 -8.77
N ALA A 372 -34.00 -5.75 -8.32
CA ALA A 372 -33.94 -4.29 -8.45
C ALA A 372 -32.81 -3.69 -7.59
N HIS A 373 -32.70 -4.12 -6.32
CA HIS A 373 -31.63 -3.71 -5.41
C HIS A 373 -30.23 -4.06 -5.97
N GLN A 374 -30.07 -5.23 -6.60
CA GLN A 374 -28.81 -5.58 -7.26
C GLN A 374 -28.52 -4.66 -8.44
N LEU A 375 -29.49 -4.44 -9.35
CA LEU A 375 -29.31 -3.60 -10.55
C LEU A 375 -28.87 -2.16 -10.24
N THR A 376 -29.42 -1.51 -9.21
CA THR A 376 -29.14 -0.11 -8.86
C THR A 376 -28.28 0.07 -7.60
N SER A 377 -27.75 -1.02 -7.03
CA SER A 377 -27.13 -1.04 -5.69
C SER A 377 -28.00 -0.39 -4.60
N GLY A 378 -29.32 -0.54 -4.71
CA GLY A 378 -30.30 -0.02 -3.76
C GLY A 378 -30.61 1.47 -3.87
N LEU A 379 -30.22 2.15 -4.94
CA LEU A 379 -30.83 3.45 -5.27
C LEU A 379 -32.20 3.27 -5.92
N VAL A 380 -33.20 4.03 -5.48
CA VAL A 380 -34.57 3.93 -5.99
C VAL A 380 -35.12 5.33 -6.29
N ASP A 381 -35.59 5.55 -7.50
CA ASP A 381 -36.24 6.80 -7.92
C ASP A 381 -37.76 6.59 -8.01
N ILE A 382 -38.55 7.42 -7.32
CA ILE A 382 -40.02 7.37 -7.35
C ILE A 382 -40.68 8.71 -7.71
N PRO A 383 -41.79 8.71 -8.47
CA PRO A 383 -42.57 9.93 -8.70
C PRO A 383 -43.31 10.36 -7.42
N TYR A 384 -43.69 11.65 -7.37
CA TYR A 384 -44.61 12.14 -6.36
C TYR A 384 -46.02 11.58 -6.56
N TYR A 385 -46.78 11.49 -5.46
CA TYR A 385 -48.18 11.09 -5.48
C TYR A 385 -49.15 12.21 -5.95
N GLU A 386 -48.73 13.46 -5.78
CA GLU A 386 -49.43 14.70 -6.18
C GLU A 386 -48.44 15.65 -6.87
N ASN A 387 -48.87 16.81 -7.39
CA ASN A 387 -47.92 17.74 -8.05
C ASN A 387 -46.90 18.28 -7.04
N TRP A 388 -45.65 18.43 -7.46
CA TRP A 388 -44.58 18.97 -6.62
C TRP A 388 -44.94 20.35 -6.02
N GLN A 389 -45.58 21.23 -6.78
CA GLN A 389 -46.02 22.55 -6.32
C GLN A 389 -46.98 22.48 -5.13
N ASP A 390 -47.85 21.47 -5.10
CA ASP A 390 -48.88 21.30 -4.06
C ASP A 390 -48.31 20.67 -2.78
N LEU A 391 -47.19 19.93 -2.87
CA LEU A 391 -46.50 19.25 -1.77
C LEU A 391 -45.35 20.07 -1.17
N ARG A 392 -44.64 20.84 -2.00
CA ARG A 392 -43.36 21.51 -1.69
C ARG A 392 -43.37 22.23 -0.34
N SER A 393 -44.35 23.11 -0.11
CA SER A 393 -44.39 23.95 1.09
C SER A 393 -44.63 23.17 2.38
N GLU A 394 -45.21 21.97 2.33
CA GLU A 394 -45.29 21.08 3.50
C GLU A 394 -43.98 20.33 3.70
N VAL A 395 -43.45 19.75 2.61
CA VAL A 395 -42.22 18.94 2.65
C VAL A 395 -41.00 19.75 3.08
N GLU A 396 -40.88 21.02 2.68
CA GLU A 396 -39.80 21.93 3.15
C GLU A 396 -39.92 22.29 4.65
N ASN A 397 -41.10 22.11 5.26
CA ASN A 397 -41.43 22.60 6.61
C ASN A 397 -41.75 21.53 7.67
N GLN A 398 -41.91 20.27 7.29
CA GLN A 398 -42.19 19.12 8.18
C GLN A 398 -41.14 18.02 7.98
N GLY A 399 -40.81 17.28 9.04
CA GLY A 399 -40.09 16.00 8.93
C GLY A 399 -40.88 14.94 8.15
N LEU A 400 -40.17 13.93 7.65
CA LEU A 400 -40.71 12.81 6.90
C LEU A 400 -40.64 11.47 7.66
N CYS A 401 -41.47 10.51 7.24
CA CYS A 401 -41.45 9.14 7.75
C CYS A 401 -41.81 8.11 6.67
N ILE A 402 -41.33 6.87 6.86
CA ILE A 402 -41.73 5.70 6.07
C ILE A 402 -42.72 4.88 6.87
N ILE A 403 -43.90 4.65 6.30
CA ILE A 403 -44.87 3.68 6.81
C ILE A 403 -44.82 2.42 5.95
N GLY A 404 -44.65 1.27 6.59
CA GLY A 404 -44.74 -0.06 5.96
C GLY A 404 -45.65 -0.99 6.75
N THR A 405 -45.76 -2.25 6.31
CA THR A 405 -46.63 -3.25 6.94
C THR A 405 -45.81 -4.37 7.58
N ILE A 406 -46.03 -4.61 8.87
CA ILE A 406 -45.39 -5.68 9.65
C ILE A 406 -46.47 -6.37 10.49
N ASP A 407 -46.53 -7.70 10.47
CA ASP A 407 -47.57 -8.50 11.13
C ASP A 407 -49.01 -8.10 10.75
N ASN A 408 -49.21 -7.70 9.48
CA ASN A 408 -50.45 -7.09 8.96
C ASN A 408 -50.87 -5.77 9.65
N GLN A 409 -49.97 -5.11 10.39
CA GLN A 409 -50.17 -3.79 10.98
C GLN A 409 -49.33 -2.73 10.26
N ARG A 410 -49.93 -1.57 9.95
CA ARG A 410 -49.17 -0.41 9.45
C ARG A 410 -48.42 0.26 10.61
N LYS A 411 -47.10 0.39 10.48
CA LYS A 411 -46.21 0.97 11.51
C LYS A 411 -45.25 1.97 10.84
N ILE A 412 -44.83 3.00 11.58
CA ILE A 412 -43.74 3.88 11.15
C ILE A 412 -42.44 3.10 11.34
N LEU A 413 -41.73 2.81 10.25
CA LEU A 413 -40.51 2.00 10.25
C LEU A 413 -39.27 2.88 10.40
N LEU A 414 -39.29 4.02 9.69
CA LEU A 414 -38.23 5.03 9.71
C LEU A 414 -38.84 6.41 9.90
N GLN A 415 -38.17 7.28 10.66
CA GLN A 415 -38.53 8.68 10.85
C GLN A 415 -37.30 9.57 10.61
N GLU A 416 -37.50 10.77 10.10
CA GLU A 416 -36.42 11.70 9.80
C GLU A 416 -35.74 12.29 11.04
N GLN A 417 -34.41 12.23 11.04
CA GLN A 417 -33.56 12.99 11.94
C GLN A 417 -33.44 14.43 11.40
N GLU A 418 -34.43 15.28 11.75
CA GLU A 418 -34.57 16.63 11.15
C GLU A 418 -33.35 17.55 11.32
N ILE A 419 -32.47 17.30 12.29
CA ILE A 419 -31.15 17.93 12.39
C ILE A 419 -30.09 16.83 12.31
N ASN A 420 -29.43 16.71 11.16
CA ASN A 420 -28.28 15.84 10.97
C ASN A 420 -26.99 16.65 11.15
N LEU A 421 -26.10 16.19 12.05
CA LEU A 421 -24.82 16.83 12.36
C LEU A 421 -23.71 15.81 12.08
N GLN A 422 -22.67 16.20 11.33
CA GLN A 422 -21.58 15.29 10.95
C GLN A 422 -20.25 16.06 10.83
N VAL A 423 -19.14 15.33 10.87
CA VAL A 423 -17.82 15.79 10.39
C VAL A 423 -17.40 14.91 9.21
N ASP A 424 -16.55 15.41 8.30
CA ASP A 424 -15.96 14.57 7.25
C ASP A 424 -14.83 13.68 7.81
N ASP A 425 -13.88 14.26 8.56
CA ASP A 425 -12.77 13.53 9.19
C ASP A 425 -13.21 12.79 10.46
N ALA A 426 -14.01 11.72 10.27
CA ALA A 426 -14.60 10.95 11.36
C ALA A 426 -13.72 9.83 11.94
N CYS A 427 -12.51 9.62 11.43
CA CYS A 427 -11.52 8.70 12.00
C CYS A 427 -10.20 9.46 12.17
N LEU A 428 -9.71 9.55 13.40
CA LEU A 428 -8.54 10.37 13.75
C LEU A 428 -7.52 9.60 14.59
N PHE A 429 -6.25 9.71 14.21
CA PHE A 429 -5.09 9.27 14.99
C PHE A 429 -4.31 10.52 15.41
N ILE A 430 -4.17 10.73 16.72
CA ILE A 430 -3.65 11.99 17.27
C ILE A 430 -2.53 11.67 18.26
N GLU A 431 -1.37 12.32 18.12
CA GLU A 431 -0.25 12.15 19.05
C GLU A 431 -0.56 12.75 20.42
N PHE A 432 0.09 12.23 21.47
CA PHE A 432 -0.04 12.81 22.81
C PHE A 432 0.68 14.18 22.88
N PRO A 433 0.16 15.21 23.57
CA PRO A 433 0.81 16.52 23.59
C PRO A 433 2.24 16.52 24.17
N ASN A 434 3.21 17.02 23.41
CA ASN A 434 4.60 17.15 23.83
C ASN A 434 4.80 18.45 24.63
N PHE A 435 4.29 18.47 25.87
CA PHE A 435 4.36 19.63 26.76
C PHE A 435 5.80 20.12 27.07
N LYS A 436 6.84 19.30 26.81
CA LYS A 436 8.25 19.68 26.98
C LYS A 436 8.76 20.55 25.82
N GLN A 437 8.36 20.23 24.59
CA GLN A 437 8.76 20.99 23.38
C GLN A 437 7.75 22.08 23.01
N GLY A 438 6.52 22.02 23.56
CA GLY A 438 5.45 22.98 23.34
C GLY A 438 4.51 22.62 22.18
N GLU A 439 4.56 21.36 21.71
CA GLU A 439 3.78 20.86 20.58
C GLU A 439 2.48 20.26 21.13
N ASP A 440 1.32 20.83 20.81
CA ASP A 440 0.04 20.38 21.38
C ASP A 440 -0.68 19.28 20.57
N HIS A 441 -0.20 19.03 19.35
CA HIS A 441 -0.77 18.14 18.34
C HIS A 441 -2.30 18.30 18.17
N ALA A 442 -2.80 19.55 18.33
CA ALA A 442 -4.22 19.85 18.23
C ALA A 442 -4.71 19.87 16.77
N VAL A 443 -5.88 19.30 16.54
CA VAL A 443 -6.55 19.18 15.23
C VAL A 443 -7.79 20.07 15.20
N GLU A 444 -7.97 20.81 14.10
CA GLU A 444 -9.17 21.59 13.82
C GLU A 444 -10.16 20.78 12.98
N LEU A 445 -11.44 20.78 13.35
CA LEU A 445 -12.47 19.96 12.72
C LEU A 445 -13.70 20.81 12.37
N GLU A 446 -14.18 20.70 11.13
CA GLU A 446 -15.42 21.34 10.68
C GLU A 446 -16.63 20.42 10.90
N VAL A 447 -17.58 20.89 11.72
CA VAL A 447 -18.90 20.27 11.87
C VAL A 447 -19.85 20.87 10.83
N ARG A 448 -20.47 20.00 10.04
CA ARG A 448 -21.52 20.31 9.07
C ARG A 448 -22.89 20.00 9.66
N SER A 449 -23.82 20.95 9.56
CA SER A 449 -25.20 20.83 10.06
C SER A 449 -26.22 20.97 8.92
N PHE A 450 -27.13 20.00 8.84
CA PHE A 450 -28.19 19.94 7.86
C PHE A 450 -29.55 19.88 8.56
N VAL A 451 -30.37 20.91 8.35
CA VAL A 451 -31.76 20.93 8.81
C VAL A 451 -32.65 20.47 7.65
N ARG A 452 -33.35 19.35 7.82
CA ARG A 452 -34.15 18.67 6.78
C ARG A 452 -33.41 18.52 5.45
N GLY A 453 -32.14 18.12 5.52
CA GLY A 453 -31.26 17.89 4.36
C GLY A 453 -30.65 19.16 3.74
N CYS A 454 -30.97 20.36 4.23
CA CYS A 454 -30.43 21.63 3.75
C CYS A 454 -29.35 22.16 4.72
N PRO A 455 -28.18 22.64 4.24
CA PRO A 455 -27.18 23.27 5.11
C PRO A 455 -27.77 24.50 5.80
N GLN A 456 -27.77 24.53 7.14
CA GLN A 456 -28.43 25.59 7.91
C GLN A 456 -27.83 25.74 9.32
N ALA A 457 -27.86 26.97 9.83
CA ALA A 457 -27.44 27.29 11.19
C ALA A 457 -28.23 26.51 12.27
N VAL A 458 -27.48 26.02 13.26
CA VAL A 458 -27.95 25.40 14.50
C VAL A 458 -27.27 26.16 15.65
N GLU A 459 -28.08 26.68 16.58
CA GLU A 459 -27.62 27.59 17.65
C GLU A 459 -26.70 26.90 18.68
N SER A 460 -27.01 25.65 19.02
CA SER A 460 -26.24 24.82 19.96
C SER A 460 -25.98 23.44 19.38
N VAL A 461 -24.71 23.07 19.28
CA VAL A 461 -24.20 21.73 18.96
C VAL A 461 -23.29 21.29 20.09
N TYR A 462 -23.62 20.17 20.71
CA TYR A 462 -22.91 19.62 21.86
C TYR A 462 -22.01 18.48 21.43
N LEU A 463 -20.73 18.58 21.81
CA LEU A 463 -19.70 17.58 21.56
C LEU A 463 -19.36 16.90 22.88
N ASN A 464 -19.47 15.57 22.96
CA ASN A 464 -19.28 14.80 24.19
C ASN A 464 -18.46 13.53 23.91
N GLN A 465 -17.40 13.28 24.68
CA GLN A 465 -16.54 12.09 24.51
C GLN A 465 -17.01 10.87 25.31
N PHE A 466 -17.02 9.70 24.65
CA PHE A 466 -17.39 8.40 25.21
C PHE A 466 -16.26 7.38 24.93
N TYR A 467 -15.44 7.10 25.95
CA TYR A 467 -14.29 6.20 25.80
C TYR A 467 -14.71 4.73 25.71
N ASN A 468 -13.86 3.87 25.16
CA ASN A 468 -14.14 2.42 25.11
C ASN A 468 -13.56 1.70 26.35
N PRO A 469 -14.38 1.13 27.26
CA PRO A 469 -13.84 0.39 28.40
C PRO A 469 -13.06 -0.87 28.02
N ARG A 470 -13.38 -1.48 26.86
CA ARG A 470 -12.66 -2.64 26.32
C ARG A 470 -11.24 -2.33 25.85
N ALA A 471 -10.90 -1.04 25.68
CA ALA A 471 -9.55 -0.57 25.39
C ALA A 471 -8.66 -0.48 26.64
N PHE A 472 -9.24 -0.66 27.84
CA PHE A 472 -8.55 -0.52 29.13
C PHE A 472 -8.76 -1.75 30.06
N PRO A 473 -8.35 -2.97 29.65
CA PRO A 473 -8.51 -4.19 30.47
C PRO A 473 -7.67 -4.18 31.76
N GLN A 474 -6.56 -3.44 31.78
CA GLN A 474 -5.67 -3.29 32.93
C GLN A 474 -6.35 -2.67 34.16
N LEU A 475 -7.35 -1.80 33.97
CA LEU A 475 -8.14 -1.23 35.07
C LEU A 475 -8.83 -2.33 35.90
N ARG A 476 -9.35 -3.36 35.22
CA ARG A 476 -9.99 -4.52 35.84
C ARG A 476 -8.96 -5.39 36.57
N TYR A 477 -7.84 -5.71 35.92
CA TYR A 477 -6.80 -6.56 36.53
C TYR A 477 -6.17 -5.90 37.76
N GLN A 478 -5.93 -4.58 37.74
CA GLN A 478 -5.43 -3.81 38.89
C GLN A 478 -6.44 -3.81 40.05
N PHE A 479 -7.74 -3.76 39.76
CA PHE A 479 -8.78 -3.87 40.78
C PHE A 479 -8.85 -5.28 41.38
N GLU A 480 -8.85 -6.32 40.55
CA GLU A 480 -8.96 -7.74 40.96
C GLU A 480 -7.69 -8.25 41.70
N GLN A 481 -6.52 -7.67 41.43
CA GLN A 481 -5.27 -7.96 42.16
C GLN A 481 -5.17 -7.29 43.53
N ASN A 482 -5.94 -6.23 43.79
CA ASN A 482 -5.90 -5.52 45.06
C ASN A 482 -6.70 -6.27 46.14
N GLN A 483 -6.02 -6.72 47.19
CA GLN A 483 -6.61 -7.47 48.29
C GLN A 483 -7.73 -6.70 49.03
N ASP A 484 -7.70 -5.37 49.03
CA ASP A 484 -8.75 -4.53 49.61
C ASP A 484 -10.08 -4.61 48.84
N ASN A 485 -10.11 -5.21 47.65
CA ASN A 485 -11.27 -5.26 46.76
C ASN A 485 -11.96 -6.64 46.66
N PHE A 486 -11.53 -7.65 47.43
CA PHE A 486 -11.98 -9.04 47.29
C PHE A 486 -13.52 -9.23 47.26
N ASP A 487 -14.26 -8.50 48.10
CA ASP A 487 -15.73 -8.54 48.18
C ASP A 487 -16.44 -7.41 47.39
N LYS A 488 -15.73 -6.69 46.51
CA LYS A 488 -16.27 -5.54 45.75
C LYS A 488 -16.49 -5.90 44.28
N THR A 489 -17.54 -5.34 43.68
CA THR A 489 -17.74 -5.42 42.22
C THR A 489 -16.87 -4.39 41.51
N PHE A 490 -16.19 -4.80 40.44
CA PHE A 490 -15.49 -3.88 39.56
C PHE A 490 -16.49 -3.14 38.66
N HIS A 491 -16.36 -1.83 38.59
CA HIS A 491 -17.04 -0.98 37.62
C HIS A 491 -15.99 -0.10 36.94
N TYR A 492 -16.16 0.15 35.65
CA TYR A 492 -15.28 1.06 34.91
C TYR A 492 -15.51 2.52 35.32
N PRO A 493 -14.47 3.40 35.31
CA PRO A 493 -14.65 4.83 35.55
C PRO A 493 -15.65 5.47 34.56
N ARG A 494 -16.29 6.57 34.97
CA ARG A 494 -17.28 7.26 34.13
C ARG A 494 -16.63 8.02 32.97
N ASN A 495 -17.40 8.30 31.92
CA ASN A 495 -16.91 9.06 30.76
C ASN A 495 -16.43 10.49 31.11
N CYS A 496 -16.89 11.06 32.23
CA CYS A 496 -16.39 12.33 32.76
C CYS A 496 -15.08 12.22 33.58
N GLU A 497 -14.71 11.01 34.02
CA GLU A 497 -13.50 10.73 34.81
C GLU A 497 -12.32 10.28 33.91
N MET A 498 -12.62 9.67 32.77
CA MET A 498 -11.66 9.20 31.77
C MET A 498 -11.63 10.12 30.54
N GLN A 499 -11.04 11.31 30.69
CA GLN A 499 -10.85 12.24 29.58
C GLN A 499 -9.72 11.78 28.65
N ILE A 500 -10.08 11.14 27.53
CA ILE A 500 -9.18 10.74 26.45
C ILE A 500 -8.82 11.95 25.57
N VAL A 501 -9.82 12.79 25.27
CA VAL A 501 -9.66 13.99 24.42
C VAL A 501 -10.01 15.28 25.14
N GLY A 502 -9.26 16.34 24.84
CA GLY A 502 -9.66 17.72 25.12
C GLY A 502 -10.41 18.29 23.92
N LEU A 503 -11.60 18.84 24.17
CA LEU A 503 -12.42 19.55 23.19
C LEU A 503 -12.47 21.04 23.57
N LYS A 504 -12.19 21.92 22.62
CA LYS A 504 -12.26 23.40 22.76
C LYS A 504 -13.13 23.96 21.63
N PRO A 505 -14.07 24.88 21.89
CA PRO A 505 -14.85 25.52 20.83
C PRO A 505 -13.96 26.40 19.94
N GLY A 506 -14.31 26.53 18.66
CA GLY A 506 -13.60 27.36 17.70
C GLY A 506 -12.34 26.74 17.11
N LYS A 507 -11.60 27.55 16.35
CA LYS A 507 -10.40 27.21 15.59
C LYS A 507 -9.17 27.11 16.49
N ILE A 508 -8.06 26.52 16.01
CA ILE A 508 -6.84 26.32 16.83
C ILE A 508 -6.37 27.65 17.48
N LEU A 509 -6.40 28.75 16.71
CA LEU A 509 -5.98 30.09 17.16
C LEU A 509 -6.94 30.79 18.13
N ASP A 510 -8.17 30.30 18.30
CA ASP A 510 -9.16 30.92 19.18
C ASP A 510 -8.87 30.63 20.67
N LYS A 511 -9.16 31.60 21.54
CA LYS A 511 -8.95 31.46 22.99
C LYS A 511 -10.06 30.63 23.63
N GLY A 512 -9.68 29.56 24.33
CA GLY A 512 -10.57 28.73 25.14
C GLY A 512 -9.80 27.72 25.96
N GLU A 513 -10.48 27.07 26.90
CA GLU A 513 -9.97 25.92 27.65
C GLU A 513 -10.46 24.61 27.01
N PHE A 514 -9.79 23.50 27.29
CA PHE A 514 -10.11 22.18 26.73
C PHE A 514 -10.78 21.29 27.79
N SER A 515 -11.98 20.79 27.51
CA SER A 515 -12.80 19.96 28.42
C SER A 515 -13.25 18.64 27.76
N SER A 516 -13.86 17.73 28.53
CA SER A 516 -14.38 16.44 28.02
C SER A 516 -15.68 16.58 27.20
N SER A 517 -16.28 17.76 27.24
CA SER A 517 -17.35 18.20 26.34
C SER A 517 -17.17 19.68 25.97
N CYS A 518 -17.78 20.13 24.87
CA CYS A 518 -17.92 21.54 24.57
C CYS A 518 -19.20 21.83 23.76
N GLU A 519 -19.58 23.11 23.70
CA GLU A 519 -20.71 23.61 22.91
C GLU A 519 -20.19 24.54 21.81
N ILE A 520 -20.65 24.34 20.59
CA ILE A 520 -20.38 25.22 19.43
C ILE A 520 -21.70 25.61 18.76
N SER A 521 -21.65 26.56 17.83
CA SER A 521 -22.75 26.90 16.93
C SER A 521 -22.31 26.72 15.48
N THR A 522 -23.27 26.64 14.56
CA THR A 522 -23.00 26.59 13.12
C THR A 522 -23.56 27.83 12.41
N ASN A 523 -22.86 28.30 11.38
CA ASN A 523 -23.21 29.48 10.61
C ASN A 523 -24.35 29.20 9.62
N LYS A 524 -24.75 30.22 8.84
CA LYS A 524 -25.86 30.09 7.86
C LYS A 524 -25.64 29.08 6.73
N GLU A 525 -24.40 28.68 6.47
CA GLU A 525 -24.04 27.62 5.51
C GLU A 525 -23.96 26.23 6.18
N GLY A 526 -24.38 26.12 7.45
CA GLY A 526 -24.28 24.91 8.25
C GLY A 526 -22.84 24.54 8.63
N ARG A 527 -21.93 25.52 8.84
CA ARG A 527 -20.53 25.27 9.22
C ARG A 527 -20.22 25.74 10.64
N GLY A 528 -19.61 24.90 11.46
CA GLY A 528 -19.02 25.25 12.75
C GLY A 528 -17.65 24.59 12.94
N TRP A 529 -16.85 25.07 13.88
CA TRP A 529 -15.51 24.54 14.13
C TRP A 529 -15.27 24.26 15.60
N PHE A 530 -14.52 23.19 15.88
CA PHE A 530 -13.93 22.92 17.19
C PHE A 530 -12.48 22.44 17.02
N THR A 531 -11.72 22.54 18.11
CA THR A 531 -10.36 22.04 18.22
C THR A 531 -10.34 20.84 19.16
N LEU A 532 -9.67 19.76 18.76
CA LEU A 532 -9.51 18.53 19.53
C LEU A 532 -8.00 18.28 19.78
N ARG A 533 -7.62 17.94 21.01
CA ARG A 533 -6.26 17.48 21.35
C ARG A 533 -6.28 16.19 22.18
N GLY A 534 -5.17 15.45 22.21
CA GLY A 534 -4.99 14.37 23.18
C GLY A 534 -5.03 14.88 24.63
N ALA A 535 -5.63 14.10 25.53
CA ALA A 535 -5.65 14.36 26.97
C ALA A 535 -5.22 13.14 27.80
N LYS A 536 -5.55 11.92 27.34
CA LYS A 536 -5.02 10.64 27.82
C LYS A 536 -4.92 9.67 26.64
N PRO A 537 -3.89 8.81 26.55
CA PRO A 537 -3.81 7.77 25.51
C PRO A 537 -5.00 6.80 25.53
N GLY A 538 -5.31 6.21 24.36
CA GLY A 538 -6.39 5.25 24.16
C GLY A 538 -7.48 5.74 23.20
N THR A 539 -8.68 5.15 23.26
CA THR A 539 -9.73 5.33 22.23
C THR A 539 -11.04 5.93 22.77
N THR A 540 -11.72 6.70 21.92
CA THR A 540 -13.02 7.31 22.24
C THR A 540 -13.89 7.58 21.01
N LYS A 541 -15.22 7.59 21.19
CA LYS A 541 -16.19 8.15 20.25
C LYS A 541 -16.60 9.53 20.75
N VAL A 542 -16.45 10.58 19.92
CA VAL A 542 -17.03 11.89 20.21
C VAL A 542 -18.40 11.98 19.53
N LEU A 543 -19.45 12.07 20.33
CA LEU A 543 -20.83 12.29 19.90
C LEU A 543 -21.04 13.74 19.50
N ILE A 544 -21.82 13.96 18.43
CA ILE A 544 -22.25 15.27 17.94
C ILE A 544 -23.78 15.32 18.02
N SER A 545 -24.34 16.12 18.94
CA SER A 545 -25.79 16.21 19.16
C SER A 545 -26.32 17.64 19.11
N SER A 546 -27.60 17.81 18.77
CA SER A 546 -28.29 19.11 18.82
C SER A 546 -29.02 19.35 20.14
N SER A 547 -28.75 18.53 21.18
CA SER A 547 -29.41 18.60 22.48
C SER A 547 -28.58 17.92 23.57
N LEU A 548 -28.47 18.58 24.74
CA LEU A 548 -27.86 18.03 25.96
C LEU A 548 -28.52 16.73 26.44
N ASN A 549 -29.80 16.52 26.12
CA ASN A 549 -30.54 15.32 26.52
C ASN A 549 -30.39 14.15 25.53
N GLN A 550 -29.77 14.37 24.37
CA GLN A 550 -29.52 13.34 23.36
C GLN A 550 -28.20 12.63 23.67
N ILE A 551 -28.23 11.76 24.68
CA ILE A 551 -27.10 10.97 25.17
C ILE A 551 -27.49 9.47 25.26
N PRO A 552 -26.53 8.53 25.19
CA PRO A 552 -26.85 7.09 25.10
C PRO A 552 -27.58 6.51 26.32
N CYS A 553 -27.22 6.93 27.53
CA CYS A 553 -27.77 6.43 28.79
C CYS A 553 -27.69 7.49 29.91
N ASN A 554 -28.07 7.11 31.14
CA ASN A 554 -28.02 8.00 32.30
C ASN A 554 -26.57 8.17 32.83
N PRO A 555 -26.03 9.41 32.92
CA PRO A 555 -24.68 9.67 33.44
C PRO A 555 -24.42 9.25 34.90
N ASN A 556 -25.47 8.84 35.62
CA ASN A 556 -25.40 8.42 37.01
C ASN A 556 -25.44 6.89 37.21
N ASP A 557 -25.51 6.10 36.14
CA ASP A 557 -25.41 4.65 36.23
C ASP A 557 -23.99 4.23 36.69
N LEU A 558 -23.83 2.99 37.17
CA LEU A 558 -22.53 2.46 37.61
C LEU A 558 -21.70 1.95 36.42
N ASP A 559 -22.35 1.29 35.47
CA ASP A 559 -21.74 0.73 34.25
C ASP A 559 -21.87 1.68 33.04
N GLU A 560 -21.99 2.99 33.32
CA GLU A 560 -22.26 4.07 32.37
C GLU A 560 -21.36 4.01 31.13
N ALA A 561 -20.06 3.78 31.31
CA ALA A 561 -19.11 3.75 30.19
C ALA A 561 -19.32 2.56 29.23
N GLU A 562 -19.65 1.36 29.75
CA GLU A 562 -19.91 0.19 28.88
C GLU A 562 -21.27 0.29 28.19
N ILE A 563 -22.29 0.78 28.90
CA ILE A 563 -23.63 1.01 28.35
C ILE A 563 -23.57 2.09 27.26
N ALA A 564 -22.92 3.22 27.53
CA ALA A 564 -22.89 4.34 26.60
C ALA A 564 -22.09 4.05 25.32
N TYR A 565 -20.99 3.32 25.42
CA TYR A 565 -20.20 2.96 24.24
C TYR A 565 -20.94 1.96 23.33
N ASP A 566 -21.77 1.09 23.91
CA ASP A 566 -22.66 0.14 23.23
C ASP A 566 -22.01 -0.66 22.09
N ASN A 567 -20.97 -1.44 22.42
CA ASN A 567 -20.18 -2.20 21.44
C ASN A 567 -20.97 -3.23 20.60
N TYR A 568 -22.23 -3.53 20.95
CA TYR A 568 -23.07 -4.53 20.27
C TYR A 568 -24.40 -3.96 19.77
N ASN A 569 -24.51 -2.63 19.67
CA ASN A 569 -25.70 -1.90 19.19
C ASN A 569 -27.03 -2.29 19.89
N LYS A 570 -26.96 -2.57 21.19
CA LYS A 570 -28.12 -2.95 22.03
C LYS A 570 -29.06 -1.79 22.29
N LEU A 571 -28.58 -0.54 22.23
CA LEU A 571 -29.37 0.67 22.37
C LEU A 571 -29.96 1.14 21.04
N GLY A 572 -29.35 0.77 19.91
CA GLY A 572 -29.67 1.32 18.58
C GLY A 572 -29.25 2.78 18.37
N PHE A 573 -28.72 3.45 19.41
CA PHE A 573 -28.49 4.89 19.46
C PHE A 573 -27.49 5.39 18.41
N TRP A 574 -26.33 4.74 18.32
CA TRP A 574 -25.20 5.20 17.49
C TRP A 574 -25.49 5.14 15.98
N ASN A 575 -26.51 4.40 15.54
CA ASN A 575 -26.92 4.36 14.12
C ASN A 575 -27.54 5.68 13.62
N GLY A 576 -28.18 6.47 14.49
CA GLY A 576 -28.94 7.65 14.09
C GLY A 576 -28.25 9.00 14.30
N VAL A 577 -27.03 9.02 14.82
CA VAL A 577 -26.35 10.23 15.32
C VAL A 577 -25.01 10.49 14.63
N GLY A 578 -24.56 11.74 14.67
CA GLY A 578 -23.20 12.10 14.27
C GLY A 578 -22.18 11.65 15.30
N PHE A 579 -21.11 11.00 14.86
CA PHE A 579 -19.94 10.75 15.71
C PHE A 579 -18.64 10.72 14.91
N LEU A 580 -17.53 10.86 15.62
CA LEU A 580 -16.19 10.54 15.13
C LEU A 580 -15.47 9.60 16.11
N ALA A 581 -14.66 8.69 15.58
CA ALA A 581 -13.77 7.81 16.33
C ALA A 581 -12.37 8.42 16.40
N VAL A 582 -11.76 8.40 17.59
CA VAL A 582 -10.44 9.00 17.85
C VAL A 582 -9.58 8.02 18.64
N ARG A 583 -8.33 7.84 18.21
CA ARG A 583 -7.28 7.17 18.99
C ARG A 583 -6.16 8.15 19.29
N VAL A 584 -5.90 8.36 20.57
CA VAL A 584 -4.77 9.15 21.09
C VAL A 584 -3.61 8.18 21.35
N MET A 585 -2.44 8.49 20.78
CA MET A 585 -1.23 7.66 20.93
C MET A 585 -0.66 7.72 22.36
N GLY A 586 0.24 6.80 22.68
CA GLY A 586 0.93 6.74 23.99
C GLY A 586 1.84 7.95 24.27
N ASP A 587 2.06 8.26 25.55
CA ASP A 587 3.03 9.27 26.03
C ASP A 587 4.47 8.73 25.96
N ASP A 588 4.89 8.45 24.73
CA ASP A 588 6.18 7.83 24.41
C ASP A 588 7.33 8.85 24.33
N TRP A 589 7.11 10.13 24.62
CA TRP A 589 8.09 11.22 24.41
C TRP A 589 9.41 11.02 25.18
N HIS A 590 9.39 10.24 26.26
CA HIS A 590 10.58 9.82 26.99
C HIS A 590 11.57 8.99 26.12
N LEU A 591 11.10 8.30 25.08
CA LEU A 591 11.94 7.59 24.10
C LEU A 591 12.68 8.57 23.17
N ASP A 592 12.12 9.76 22.92
CA ASP A 592 12.78 10.79 22.12
C ASP A 592 13.93 11.48 22.90
N GLU A 593 13.93 11.40 24.24
CA GLU A 593 15.02 11.88 25.09
C GLU A 593 16.22 10.91 25.14
N ILE A 594 16.07 9.66 24.66
CA ILE A 594 17.16 8.68 24.64
C ILE A 594 18.23 9.11 23.62
N PRO A 595 19.52 9.25 24.02
CA PRO A 595 20.59 9.63 23.10
C PRO A 595 20.79 8.57 22.01
N GLN A 596 20.94 9.02 20.76
CA GLN A 596 21.03 8.13 19.59
C GLN A 596 22.06 6.99 19.77
N LYS A 597 23.22 7.28 20.37
CA LYS A 597 24.29 6.31 20.65
C LYS A 597 23.89 5.12 21.55
N ASP A 598 22.81 5.25 22.33
CA ASP A 598 22.32 4.25 23.27
C ASP A 598 21.13 3.46 22.70
N VAL A 599 20.73 3.73 21.44
CA VAL A 599 19.63 3.04 20.74
C VAL A 599 20.16 1.81 20.01
N ASP A 600 19.94 0.64 20.60
CA ASP A 600 20.29 -0.67 20.03
C ASP A 600 19.06 -1.48 19.60
N PHE A 601 19.28 -2.73 19.17
CA PHE A 601 18.20 -3.64 18.79
C PHE A 601 17.28 -4.00 19.97
N ASN A 602 17.84 -4.20 21.17
CA ASN A 602 17.07 -4.62 22.33
C ASN A 602 16.07 -3.53 22.75
N LEU A 603 16.50 -2.28 22.72
CA LEU A 603 15.67 -1.11 23.04
C LEU A 603 14.49 -0.97 22.06
N ILE A 604 14.72 -1.05 20.74
CA ILE A 604 13.61 -0.98 19.77
C ILE A 604 12.73 -2.24 19.83
N TYR A 605 13.28 -3.41 20.17
CA TYR A 605 12.48 -4.62 20.34
C TYR A 605 11.54 -4.49 21.53
N GLN A 606 12.07 -4.12 22.71
CA GLN A 606 11.31 -3.94 23.94
C GLN A 606 10.20 -2.87 23.80
N HIS A 607 10.53 -1.69 23.28
CA HIS A 607 9.59 -0.56 23.26
C HIS A 607 8.71 -0.47 21.99
N ILE A 608 8.95 -1.29 20.96
CA ILE A 608 8.21 -1.23 19.70
C ILE A 608 7.87 -2.63 19.18
N LEU A 609 8.89 -3.43 18.84
CA LEU A 609 8.68 -4.59 17.98
C LEU A 609 8.03 -5.79 18.68
N ALA A 610 8.24 -5.96 19.99
CA ALA A 610 7.69 -7.08 20.75
C ALA A 610 6.15 -7.10 20.75
N PHE A 611 5.51 -5.92 20.82
CA PHE A 611 4.06 -5.80 20.65
C PHE A 611 3.62 -6.30 19.26
N TYR A 612 4.27 -5.83 18.19
CA TYR A 612 3.85 -6.19 16.84
C TYR A 612 4.13 -7.67 16.51
N GLU A 613 5.23 -8.26 17.01
CA GLU A 613 5.52 -9.71 16.91
C GLU A 613 4.48 -10.56 17.70
N ALA A 614 4.00 -10.06 18.84
CA ALA A 614 2.97 -10.72 19.64
C ALA A 614 1.57 -10.61 19.01
N SER A 615 1.18 -9.45 18.50
CA SER A 615 -0.18 -9.18 18.02
C SER A 615 -0.42 -9.50 16.53
N PHE A 616 0.63 -9.59 15.69
CA PHE A 616 0.50 -9.73 14.23
C PHE A 616 1.41 -10.84 13.68
N SER A 617 0.97 -12.10 13.78
CA SER A 617 1.73 -13.27 13.32
C SER A 617 2.12 -13.22 11.83
N PHE A 618 1.38 -12.46 11.00
CA PHE A 618 1.65 -12.30 9.58
C PHE A 618 3.06 -11.75 9.31
N MET A 619 3.65 -10.95 10.21
CA MET A 619 5.02 -10.47 10.06
C MET A 619 5.98 -11.65 9.99
N LYS A 620 5.90 -12.55 10.98
CA LYS A 620 6.69 -13.78 11.04
C LYS A 620 6.38 -14.78 9.92
N ALA A 621 5.14 -14.83 9.44
CA ALA A 621 4.69 -15.81 8.44
C ALA A 621 4.90 -15.38 6.97
N GLU A 622 4.74 -14.09 6.64
CA GLU A 622 4.81 -13.56 5.27
C GLU A 622 6.01 -12.62 5.01
N VAL A 623 6.69 -12.13 6.05
CA VAL A 623 7.74 -11.09 5.94
C VAL A 623 9.06 -11.57 6.57
N PHE A 624 9.24 -11.34 7.87
CA PHE A 624 10.26 -11.93 8.75
C PHE A 624 9.85 -11.69 10.22
N SER A 625 10.36 -12.52 11.15
CA SER A 625 10.14 -12.30 12.60
C SER A 625 10.87 -11.05 13.06
N LEU A 626 10.17 -10.14 13.75
CA LEU A 626 10.75 -8.91 14.27
C LEU A 626 11.69 -9.14 15.48
N ALA A 627 11.75 -10.37 15.99
CA ALA A 627 12.76 -10.81 16.95
C ALA A 627 14.12 -11.14 16.30
N ASP A 628 14.20 -11.22 14.96
CA ASP A 628 15.45 -11.43 14.24
C ASP A 628 16.25 -10.12 14.09
N LYS A 629 17.26 -9.96 14.95
CA LYS A 629 18.22 -8.84 14.94
C LYS A 629 18.89 -8.63 13.57
N CYS A 630 19.24 -9.69 12.86
CA CYS A 630 19.96 -9.61 11.58
C CYS A 630 19.03 -9.06 10.48
N LYS A 631 17.80 -9.57 10.41
CA LYS A 631 16.77 -9.07 9.49
C LYS A 631 16.36 -7.64 9.83
N VAL A 632 16.10 -7.33 11.11
CA VAL A 632 15.75 -5.96 11.54
C VAL A 632 16.87 -4.95 11.26
N ALA A 633 18.15 -5.31 11.44
CA ALA A 633 19.26 -4.44 11.06
C ALA A 633 19.36 -4.26 9.53
N THR A 634 19.24 -5.34 8.76
CA THR A 634 19.29 -5.32 7.28
C THR A 634 18.18 -4.47 6.67
N TYR A 635 16.95 -4.60 7.19
CA TYR A 635 15.76 -3.91 6.69
C TYR A 635 15.44 -2.60 7.44
N ALA A 636 16.32 -2.12 8.34
CA ALA A 636 16.11 -0.92 9.16
C ALA A 636 15.70 0.31 8.33
N ARG A 637 16.26 0.48 7.12
CA ARG A 637 15.90 1.59 6.21
C ARG A 637 14.45 1.49 5.75
N LEU A 638 14.03 0.29 5.34
CA LEU A 638 12.66 0.04 4.90
C LEU A 638 11.68 0.17 6.07
N MET A 639 12.05 -0.32 7.26
CA MET A 639 11.24 -0.16 8.47
C MET A 639 11.00 1.32 8.80
N TRP A 640 12.04 2.15 8.82
CA TRP A 640 11.86 3.60 8.97
C TRP A 640 11.04 4.21 7.83
N GLN A 641 11.34 3.92 6.56
CA GLN A 641 10.62 4.50 5.42
C GLN A 641 9.12 4.16 5.44
N MET A 642 8.73 2.96 5.86
CA MET A 642 7.32 2.59 6.02
C MET A 642 6.69 3.14 7.32
N SER A 643 7.49 3.55 8.31
CA SER A 643 7.02 4.07 9.62
C SER A 643 7.28 5.57 9.84
N ASP A 644 7.81 6.33 8.86
CA ASP A 644 7.95 7.79 8.93
C ASP A 644 6.54 8.39 9.18
N PRO A 645 6.33 9.19 10.25
CA PRO A 645 5.03 9.79 10.57
C PRO A 645 4.38 10.56 9.42
N LYS A 646 5.15 11.11 8.47
CA LYS A 646 4.62 11.71 7.23
C LYS A 646 3.78 10.70 6.44
N ASN A 647 4.20 9.44 6.39
CA ASN A 647 3.54 8.37 5.66
C ASN A 647 2.31 7.81 6.40
N LYS A 648 1.96 8.27 7.61
CA LYS A 648 0.81 7.76 8.39
C LYS A 648 -0.52 7.82 7.60
N HIS A 649 -0.66 8.85 6.75
CA HIS A 649 -1.77 9.05 5.81
C HIS A 649 -1.67 8.24 4.50
N LYS A 650 -0.73 7.29 4.39
CA LYS A 650 -0.55 6.40 3.23
C LYS A 650 -0.87 4.95 3.57
N THR A 651 -1.44 4.22 2.60
CA THR A 651 -1.83 2.80 2.74
C THR A 651 -0.67 1.84 3.00
N TYR A 652 0.56 2.18 2.61
CA TYR A 652 1.77 1.40 2.88
C TYR A 652 2.39 1.63 4.27
N TYR A 653 1.81 2.50 5.10
CA TYR A 653 2.32 2.76 6.45
C TYR A 653 2.36 1.49 7.32
N MET A 654 3.42 1.37 8.12
CA MET A 654 3.62 0.32 9.10
C MET A 654 3.68 0.92 10.52
N PRO A 655 2.89 0.42 11.49
CA PRO A 655 2.01 -0.74 11.39
C PRO A 655 0.74 -0.45 10.57
N PRO A 656 0.09 -1.49 9.97
CA PRO A 656 -1.17 -1.31 9.24
C PRO A 656 -2.31 -0.72 10.08
N THR A 657 -2.21 -0.79 11.41
CA THR A 657 -3.12 -0.25 12.43
C THR A 657 -2.87 1.21 12.84
N ARG A 658 -1.83 1.87 12.29
CA ARG A 658 -1.51 3.30 12.48
C ARG A 658 -1.30 3.75 13.94
N ASP A 659 -0.98 2.81 14.82
CA ASP A 659 -0.86 2.99 16.27
C ASP A 659 0.56 2.96 16.83
N MET A 660 1.55 3.20 15.97
CA MET A 660 2.87 3.68 16.40
C MET A 660 2.82 5.21 16.59
N SER A 661 3.33 5.66 17.73
CA SER A 661 3.52 7.08 18.06
C SER A 661 4.72 7.68 17.33
N GLU A 662 4.76 9.01 17.25
CA GLU A 662 5.87 9.74 16.65
C GLU A 662 7.21 9.44 17.36
N ALA A 663 7.22 9.38 18.69
CA ALA A 663 8.45 9.10 19.46
C ALA A 663 9.00 7.68 19.23
N LYS A 664 8.12 6.66 19.14
CA LYS A 664 8.51 5.29 18.73
C LYS A 664 9.07 5.29 17.31
N SER A 665 8.47 6.05 16.39
CA SER A 665 8.94 6.21 15.01
C SER A 665 10.33 6.88 14.96
N LYS A 666 10.55 7.95 15.72
CA LYS A 666 11.86 8.61 15.89
C LYS A 666 12.93 7.68 16.46
N LEU A 667 12.57 6.73 17.32
CA LEU A 667 13.50 5.72 17.84
C LEU A 667 13.97 4.74 16.75
N LEU A 668 13.10 4.36 15.80
CA LEU A 668 13.50 3.59 14.61
C LEU A 668 14.46 4.39 13.70
N LEU A 669 14.25 5.70 13.55
CA LEU A 669 15.20 6.57 12.84
C LEU A 669 16.56 6.63 13.54
N LYS A 670 16.61 6.76 14.87
CA LYS A 670 17.87 6.72 15.65
C LYS A 670 18.60 5.39 15.47
N PHE A 671 17.88 4.27 15.51
CA PHE A 671 18.44 2.94 15.23
C PHE A 671 19.00 2.83 13.81
N LEU A 672 18.26 3.34 12.80
CA LEU A 672 18.71 3.38 11.42
C LEU A 672 20.00 4.19 11.24
N GLN A 673 20.05 5.39 11.82
CA GLN A 673 21.22 6.28 11.73
C GLN A 673 22.49 5.65 12.33
N ASN A 674 22.34 4.79 13.35
CA ASN A 674 23.45 4.01 13.90
C ASN A 674 24.04 2.99 12.91
N GLN A 675 23.33 2.60 11.85
CA GLN A 675 23.81 1.61 10.85
C GLN A 675 24.54 2.22 9.63
N GLN A 676 24.65 3.55 9.47
CA GLN A 676 24.72 4.18 8.11
C GLN A 676 25.92 5.09 7.72
N GLN A 677 27.03 5.11 8.47
CA GLN A 677 28.14 6.05 8.25
C GLN A 677 29.01 5.74 6.96
N ILE A 678 29.67 6.72 6.25
CA ILE A 678 30.71 6.68 5.12
C ILE A 678 30.34 7.36 3.70
N GLY A 679 30.72 8.56 3.09
CA GLY A 679 30.23 9.27 1.79
C GLY A 679 31.19 10.01 0.70
N TYR A 680 30.71 10.58 -0.50
CA TYR A 680 30.82 11.96 -1.26
C TYR A 680 31.69 12.45 -2.58
N ILE A 681 31.52 13.45 -3.59
CA ILE A 681 30.42 14.10 -4.52
C ILE A 681 30.11 15.60 -5.12
N PRO A 682 30.90 16.51 -5.81
CA PRO A 682 30.29 17.61 -6.71
C PRO A 682 31.11 18.11 -7.99
N THR A 683 30.81 19.06 -8.95
CA THR A 683 29.67 19.95 -9.48
C THR A 683 29.86 20.29 -11.05
N PRO A 684 28.93 20.95 -11.86
CA PRO A 684 28.65 20.95 -13.39
C PRO A 684 29.56 20.91 -14.70
N GLU A 685 28.96 21.07 -15.92
CA GLU A 685 29.44 21.30 -17.35
C GLU A 685 29.94 20.13 -18.31
N GLN A 686 29.81 20.07 -19.69
CA GLN A 686 28.98 20.59 -20.87
C GLN A 686 29.46 19.91 -22.26
N LYS A 687 28.97 20.02 -23.56
CA LYS A 687 27.67 19.97 -24.37
C LYS A 687 27.86 19.86 -25.97
N PRO A 688 26.85 19.65 -26.90
CA PRO A 688 26.94 18.80 -28.16
C PRO A 688 26.20 19.22 -29.53
N GLU A 689 26.09 18.33 -30.58
CA GLU A 689 25.02 18.10 -31.67
C GLU A 689 25.51 17.94 -33.19
N PRO A 690 24.79 17.28 -34.19
CA PRO A 690 23.86 16.10 -34.29
C PRO A 690 24.03 15.14 -35.58
N GLN A 691 22.97 14.58 -36.23
CA GLN A 691 22.79 13.10 -36.44
C GLN A 691 22.48 12.38 -37.83
N LYS A 692 22.59 11.02 -37.87
CA LYS A 692 22.11 9.90 -38.79
C LYS A 692 22.34 8.50 -38.08
N LYS A 693 22.05 7.26 -38.58
CA LYS A 693 20.81 6.51 -39.01
C LYS A 693 21.03 4.95 -39.10
N GLN A 694 20.00 4.08 -39.25
CA GLN A 694 19.97 2.66 -38.71
C GLN A 694 19.59 1.42 -39.62
N TYR A 695 19.73 0.18 -39.07
CA TYR A 695 19.44 -1.18 -39.62
C TYR A 695 18.17 -1.90 -39.02
N GLN A 696 17.81 -3.15 -39.43
CA GLN A 696 16.58 -3.90 -39.03
C GLN A 696 16.72 -5.45 -38.92
N ILE A 697 16.00 -6.08 -37.96
CA ILE A 697 15.91 -7.56 -37.71
C ILE A 697 14.73 -8.21 -38.46
N GLN A 698 14.86 -9.49 -38.87
CA GLN A 698 13.84 -10.21 -39.66
C GLN A 698 13.53 -11.68 -39.26
N THR A 699 14.28 -12.36 -38.37
CA THR A 699 14.02 -13.78 -38.03
C THR A 699 14.01 -14.08 -36.51
N ARG A 700 13.34 -15.17 -36.09
CA ARG A 700 13.31 -15.58 -34.66
C ARG A 700 14.71 -15.81 -34.11
N GLU A 701 15.60 -16.42 -34.87
CA GLU A 701 16.98 -16.69 -34.45
C GLU A 701 17.76 -15.38 -34.23
N GLN A 702 17.62 -14.41 -35.14
CA GLN A 702 18.18 -13.07 -34.95
C GLN A 702 17.60 -12.36 -33.72
N LEU A 703 16.28 -12.45 -33.51
CA LEU A 703 15.61 -11.85 -32.35
C LEU A 703 16.05 -12.49 -31.03
N VAL A 704 16.20 -13.81 -30.96
CA VAL A 704 16.71 -14.53 -29.77
C VAL A 704 18.16 -14.18 -29.49
N THR A 705 18.99 -14.04 -30.53
CA THR A 705 20.37 -13.54 -30.38
C THR A 705 20.39 -12.11 -29.87
N ALA A 706 19.58 -11.21 -30.45
CA ALA A 706 19.48 -9.81 -30.04
C ALA A 706 18.98 -9.66 -28.59
N LEU A 707 17.98 -10.44 -28.16
CA LEU A 707 17.50 -10.45 -26.78
C LEU A 707 18.56 -10.99 -25.79
N LYS A 708 19.34 -12.00 -26.16
CA LYS A 708 20.46 -12.49 -25.33
C LYS A 708 21.61 -11.47 -25.28
N GLN A 709 21.89 -10.79 -26.38
CA GLN A 709 22.82 -9.65 -26.45
C GLN A 709 22.35 -8.49 -25.56
N ALA A 710 21.06 -8.15 -25.59
CA ALA A 710 20.48 -7.15 -24.70
C ALA A 710 20.62 -7.56 -23.22
N ALA A 711 20.23 -8.78 -22.84
CA ALA A 711 20.35 -9.26 -21.46
C ALA A 711 21.81 -9.26 -20.93
N GLU A 712 22.81 -9.53 -21.78
CA GLU A 712 24.22 -9.36 -21.43
C GLU A 712 24.63 -7.89 -21.27
N LEU A 713 24.11 -6.99 -22.10
CA LEU A 713 24.35 -5.56 -22.00
C LEU A 713 23.70 -4.97 -20.74
N GLU A 714 22.44 -5.28 -20.42
CA GLU A 714 21.77 -4.85 -19.18
C GLU A 714 22.61 -5.19 -17.94
N ILE A 715 23.08 -6.43 -17.83
CA ILE A 715 23.92 -6.85 -16.70
C ILE A 715 25.30 -6.19 -16.75
N ALA A 716 25.95 -6.07 -17.92
CA ALA A 716 27.26 -5.41 -18.02
C ALA A 716 27.18 -3.92 -17.65
N VAL A 717 26.12 -3.23 -18.05
CA VAL A 717 25.82 -1.83 -17.76
C VAL A 717 25.49 -1.65 -16.27
N MET A 718 24.55 -2.44 -15.73
CA MET A 718 24.24 -2.52 -14.31
C MET A 718 25.48 -2.72 -13.43
N LEU A 719 26.36 -3.67 -13.77
CA LEU A 719 27.55 -3.98 -12.99
C LEU A 719 28.57 -2.83 -12.97
N GLN A 720 28.68 -2.06 -14.06
CA GLN A 720 29.49 -0.84 -14.10
C GLN A 720 28.87 0.26 -13.21
N TYR A 721 27.55 0.42 -13.22
CA TYR A 721 26.85 1.39 -12.37
C TYR A 721 26.93 1.03 -10.88
N ILE A 722 26.82 -0.25 -10.53
CA ILE A 722 27.05 -0.76 -9.17
C ILE A 722 28.52 -0.54 -8.75
N TYR A 723 29.48 -0.87 -9.61
CA TYR A 723 30.90 -0.67 -9.29
C TYR A 723 31.21 0.82 -9.06
N ALA A 724 30.77 1.69 -9.96
CA ALA A 724 30.92 3.13 -9.79
C ALA A 724 30.22 3.60 -8.51
N GLY A 725 28.98 3.16 -8.25
CA GLY A 725 28.21 3.49 -7.05
C GLY A 725 28.89 3.04 -5.74
N TYR A 726 29.46 1.85 -5.66
CA TYR A 726 30.23 1.39 -4.49
C TYR A 726 31.57 2.12 -4.34
N SER A 727 32.16 2.58 -5.44
CA SER A 727 33.43 3.32 -5.40
C SER A 727 33.27 4.73 -4.81
N VAL A 728 32.05 5.29 -4.88
CA VAL A 728 31.65 6.43 -4.07
C VAL A 728 31.30 5.92 -2.68
N PRO A 729 31.74 6.57 -1.59
CA PRO A 729 31.25 6.19 -0.27
C PRO A 729 29.75 6.64 -0.09
N ASN A 730 28.92 5.96 0.73
CA ASN A 730 27.51 6.26 1.16
C ASN A 730 27.09 7.64 1.81
N TYR A 731 27.44 8.05 3.06
CA TYR A 731 27.28 9.42 3.63
C TYR A 731 28.41 9.96 4.60
N VAL A 732 28.55 9.50 5.86
CA VAL A 732 29.40 10.14 6.94
C VAL A 732 30.95 10.14 6.74
N THR A 733 31.52 9.48 5.73
CA THR A 733 32.95 9.62 5.32
C THR A 733 33.13 10.93 4.60
N GLY A 734 32.08 11.44 3.95
CA GLY A 734 32.04 12.84 3.55
C GLY A 734 32.21 13.73 4.78
N GLU A 735 31.43 13.51 5.85
CA GLU A 735 31.59 14.24 7.11
C GLU A 735 32.98 14.07 7.75
N GLU A 736 33.56 12.87 7.76
CA GLU A 736 34.90 12.64 8.31
C GLU A 736 36.02 13.19 7.41
N TYR A 737 35.84 13.21 6.08
CA TYR A 737 36.77 13.84 5.13
C TYR A 737 36.63 15.37 5.18
N VAL A 738 35.44 15.91 5.45
CA VAL A 738 35.20 17.33 5.77
C VAL A 738 35.85 17.68 7.11
N ARG A 739 35.67 16.88 8.16
CA ARG A 739 36.31 17.06 9.48
C ARG A 739 37.83 16.97 9.41
N ARG A 740 38.37 16.14 8.50
CA ARG A 740 39.81 16.04 8.18
C ARG A 740 40.30 17.10 7.17
N GLY A 741 39.44 17.99 6.67
CA GLY A 741 39.79 19.03 5.70
C GLY A 741 40.22 18.52 4.32
N LEU A 742 39.93 17.26 4.01
CA LEU A 742 40.11 16.68 2.67
C LEU A 742 39.08 17.25 1.69
N TRP A 743 37.85 17.46 2.17
CA TRP A 743 36.67 17.94 1.43
C TRP A 743 35.99 19.13 2.16
N THR A 744 34.97 19.78 1.56
CA THR A 744 34.17 20.90 2.12
C THR A 744 32.68 20.52 2.29
N PRO A 745 31.77 21.34 2.85
CA PRO A 745 30.33 21.00 2.96
C PRO A 745 29.55 21.11 1.64
N GLU A 746 29.99 21.95 0.70
CA GLU A 746 29.54 21.88 -0.71
C GLU A 746 30.09 20.61 -1.37
N GLN A 747 31.20 20.11 -0.83
CA GLN A 747 31.58 18.71 -0.95
C GLN A 747 30.92 17.79 0.11
N LEU A 748 29.62 17.98 0.39
CA LEU A 748 28.78 17.03 1.17
C LEU A 748 27.30 16.85 0.76
N HIS A 749 26.68 17.65 -0.14
CA HIS A 749 25.26 17.49 -0.55
C HIS A 749 24.91 16.63 -1.81
N LEU A 750 25.66 16.73 -2.91
CA LEU A 750 25.35 16.23 -4.27
C LEU A 750 25.83 14.80 -4.66
N ALA A 751 26.48 14.03 -3.79
CA ALA A 751 26.72 12.56 -3.98
C ALA A 751 25.86 11.62 -3.18
N CYS A 752 25.54 12.08 -1.98
CA CYS A 752 25.11 11.27 -0.85
C CYS A 752 23.85 11.86 -0.22
N GLY A 753 23.36 12.97 -0.78
CA GLY A 753 22.23 13.70 -0.27
C GLY A 753 22.58 14.75 0.76
N ASP A 754 21.51 15.33 1.29
CA ASP A 754 21.50 16.08 2.55
C ASP A 754 21.50 15.16 3.80
N GLY A 755 21.75 13.86 3.61
CA GLY A 755 21.70 12.84 4.66
C GLY A 755 20.29 12.44 5.13
N LYS A 756 19.21 12.96 4.54
CA LYS A 756 17.83 12.76 5.06
C LYS A 756 17.10 11.51 4.59
N GLU A 757 17.71 10.68 3.74
CA GLU A 757 17.17 9.37 3.29
C GLU A 757 15.87 9.41 2.45
N VAL A 758 15.46 10.58 1.94
CA VAL A 758 14.22 10.77 1.15
C VAL A 758 14.53 11.08 -0.33
N ASP A 759 14.63 12.37 -0.71
CA ASP A 759 14.49 12.81 -2.11
C ASP A 759 15.80 13.12 -2.84
N ASN A 760 16.89 13.27 -2.10
CA ASN A 760 18.20 13.56 -2.66
C ASN A 760 19.22 12.65 -1.99
N TYR A 761 19.77 11.73 -2.76
CA TYR A 761 20.89 10.86 -2.40
C TYR A 761 22.14 11.15 -3.22
N GLY A 762 22.14 12.23 -4.02
CA GLY A 762 23.19 12.59 -4.96
C GLY A 762 23.63 11.48 -5.93
N MET A 763 24.79 11.63 -6.57
CA MET A 763 25.27 10.72 -7.61
C MET A 763 25.32 9.24 -7.20
N ARG A 764 25.72 8.92 -5.97
CA ARG A 764 25.75 7.52 -5.50
C ARG A 764 24.33 6.97 -5.41
N GLY A 765 23.39 7.77 -4.94
CA GLY A 765 21.97 7.47 -5.02
C GLY A 765 21.54 7.17 -6.45
N VAL A 766 21.79 8.11 -7.36
CA VAL A 766 21.41 8.02 -8.78
C VAL A 766 22.02 6.79 -9.47
N LEU A 767 23.30 6.47 -9.23
CA LEU A 767 23.95 5.26 -9.75
C LEU A 767 23.29 3.97 -9.28
N ILE A 768 22.94 3.89 -7.99
CA ILE A 768 22.28 2.72 -7.40
C ILE A 768 20.78 2.68 -7.73
N GLU A 769 20.16 3.82 -8.05
CA GLU A 769 18.78 3.91 -8.54
C GLU A 769 18.70 3.41 -9.99
N ILE A 770 19.57 3.90 -10.88
CA ILE A 770 19.67 3.47 -12.28
C ILE A 770 19.98 1.96 -12.32
N ALA A 771 21.01 1.49 -11.58
CA ALA A 771 21.31 0.06 -11.50
C ALA A 771 20.15 -0.84 -11.02
N ARG A 772 19.10 -0.32 -10.37
CA ARG A 772 17.86 -1.07 -10.06
C ARG A 772 16.84 -1.05 -11.20
N GLU A 773 16.86 -0.01 -12.03
CA GLU A 773 16.07 0.04 -13.27
C GLU A 773 16.66 -0.95 -14.30
N GLU A 774 18.00 -1.06 -14.44
CA GLU A 774 18.65 -2.13 -15.25
C GLU A 774 18.28 -3.57 -14.80
N MET A 775 18.15 -3.82 -13.48
CA MET A 775 17.70 -5.13 -12.98
C MET A 775 16.29 -5.48 -13.49
N ILE A 776 15.44 -4.48 -13.69
CA ILE A 776 14.10 -4.64 -14.27
C ILE A 776 14.19 -4.86 -15.78
N HIS A 777 15.09 -4.18 -16.49
CA HIS A 777 15.30 -4.38 -17.93
C HIS A 777 15.76 -5.81 -18.23
N PHE A 778 16.75 -6.31 -17.49
CA PHE A 778 17.22 -7.69 -17.57
C PHE A 778 16.09 -8.73 -17.34
N LEU A 779 15.20 -8.47 -16.38
CA LEU A 779 14.04 -9.33 -16.11
C LEU A 779 12.98 -9.22 -17.23
N LEU A 780 12.70 -8.03 -17.76
CA LEU A 780 11.79 -7.84 -18.89
C LEU A 780 12.27 -8.54 -20.17
N VAL A 781 13.56 -8.42 -20.50
CA VAL A 781 14.18 -9.13 -21.64
C VAL A 781 14.06 -10.65 -21.46
N ASN A 782 14.25 -11.14 -20.23
CA ASN A 782 14.02 -12.55 -19.89
C ASN A 782 12.55 -12.95 -19.98
N ASN A 783 11.60 -12.10 -19.60
CA ASN A 783 10.16 -12.35 -19.76
C ASN A 783 9.77 -12.47 -21.23
N ILE A 784 10.35 -11.63 -22.11
CA ILE A 784 10.18 -11.77 -23.57
C ILE A 784 10.76 -13.10 -24.06
N LEU A 785 11.99 -13.45 -23.67
CA LEU A 785 12.64 -14.73 -24.02
C LEU A 785 11.79 -15.94 -23.60
N MET A 786 11.28 -15.96 -22.37
CA MET A 786 10.42 -17.04 -21.85
C MET A 786 9.06 -17.11 -22.56
N ALA A 787 8.46 -15.97 -22.92
CA ALA A 787 7.20 -15.93 -23.64
C ALA A 787 7.29 -16.46 -25.08
N ILE A 788 8.47 -16.34 -25.72
CA ILE A 788 8.78 -16.94 -27.03
C ILE A 788 9.39 -18.35 -26.94
N GLY A 789 9.42 -18.95 -25.75
CA GLY A 789 9.80 -20.36 -25.52
C GLY A 789 11.29 -20.63 -25.28
N GLU A 790 12.11 -19.62 -25.06
CA GLU A 790 13.51 -19.80 -24.60
C GLU A 790 13.56 -20.00 -23.07
N PRO A 791 14.57 -20.69 -22.51
CA PRO A 791 14.77 -20.72 -21.06
C PRO A 791 15.25 -19.37 -20.51
N PHE A 792 15.06 -19.14 -19.20
CA PHE A 792 15.68 -18.01 -18.50
C PHE A 792 17.20 -18.00 -18.73
N TYR A 793 17.70 -16.85 -19.18
CA TYR A 793 19.09 -16.63 -19.55
C TYR A 793 19.78 -15.75 -18.50
N PRO A 794 20.69 -16.30 -17.68
CA PRO A 794 21.24 -15.60 -16.52
C PRO A 794 22.24 -14.48 -16.84
N ALA A 795 22.74 -14.38 -18.09
CA ALA A 795 23.69 -13.36 -18.55
C ALA A 795 24.93 -13.16 -17.63
N VAL A 796 26.05 -13.83 -17.94
CA VAL A 796 27.32 -13.67 -17.22
C VAL A 796 28.34 -12.97 -18.14
N PRO A 797 28.44 -11.62 -18.09
CA PRO A 797 29.37 -10.87 -18.93
C PRO A 797 30.82 -10.99 -18.44
N ASP A 798 31.75 -11.38 -19.32
CA ASP A 798 33.20 -11.29 -19.05
C ASP A 798 33.77 -9.99 -19.62
N PHE A 799 34.09 -9.05 -18.74
CA PHE A 799 34.71 -7.75 -19.07
C PHE A 799 36.04 -7.85 -19.85
N LYS A 800 36.66 -9.03 -19.93
CA LYS A 800 37.83 -9.27 -20.81
C LYS A 800 37.44 -9.45 -22.28
N GLN A 801 36.19 -9.82 -22.55
CA GLN A 801 35.67 -10.20 -23.86
C GLN A 801 34.60 -9.22 -24.41
N LEU A 802 33.91 -8.46 -23.56
CA LEU A 802 32.85 -7.51 -23.97
C LEU A 802 33.27 -6.60 -25.14
N ASN A 803 34.41 -5.93 -25.02
CA ASN A 803 34.95 -5.01 -26.04
C ASN A 803 35.31 -5.67 -27.38
N ALA A 804 35.43 -7.00 -27.42
CA ALA A 804 35.68 -7.77 -28.65
C ALA A 804 34.39 -8.45 -29.19
N LYS A 805 33.32 -8.46 -28.39
CA LYS A 805 32.03 -9.11 -28.66
C LYS A 805 30.95 -8.13 -29.10
N PHE A 806 30.95 -6.92 -28.55
CA PHE A 806 29.96 -5.89 -28.81
C PHE A 806 30.55 -4.76 -29.68
N PRO A 807 29.93 -4.39 -30.81
CA PRO A 807 30.45 -3.39 -31.75
C PRO A 807 30.13 -1.95 -31.35
N ILE A 808 30.04 -1.69 -30.04
CA ILE A 808 29.78 -0.36 -29.46
C ILE A 808 31.13 0.30 -29.19
N ASP A 809 31.33 1.54 -29.65
CA ASP A 809 32.60 2.29 -29.55
C ASP A 809 32.83 2.89 -28.14
N ILE A 810 32.83 2.01 -27.13
CA ILE A 810 32.96 2.30 -25.69
C ILE A 810 33.76 1.16 -25.04
N ASP A 811 34.67 1.49 -24.12
CA ASP A 811 35.48 0.52 -23.38
C ASP A 811 34.76 0.06 -22.10
N PHE A 812 34.02 -1.05 -22.20
CA PHE A 812 33.29 -1.68 -21.09
C PHE A 812 34.26 -2.12 -19.99
N ALA A 813 34.20 -1.47 -18.83
CA ALA A 813 35.12 -1.72 -17.73
C ALA A 813 34.51 -1.40 -16.36
N LEU A 814 34.80 -2.25 -15.39
CA LEU A 814 34.52 -2.00 -13.98
C LEU A 814 35.45 -0.89 -13.47
N GLU A 815 35.02 0.37 -13.60
CA GLU A 815 35.82 1.56 -13.31
C GLU A 815 35.19 2.42 -12.20
N PRO A 816 35.97 2.96 -11.25
CA PRO A 816 35.43 3.84 -10.23
C PRO A 816 34.89 5.14 -10.82
N LEU A 817 33.88 5.71 -10.15
CA LEU A 817 33.19 6.90 -10.62
C LEU A 817 34.17 8.07 -10.82
N ASN A 818 34.29 8.50 -12.07
CA ASN A 818 35.08 9.65 -12.45
C ASN A 818 34.51 10.30 -13.72
N ALA A 819 35.11 11.38 -14.21
CA ALA A 819 34.62 12.10 -15.38
C ALA A 819 34.59 11.23 -16.65
N LEU A 820 35.56 10.31 -16.82
CA LEU A 820 35.59 9.40 -17.96
C LEU A 820 34.51 8.32 -17.86
N SER A 821 34.31 7.72 -16.68
CA SER A 821 33.24 6.72 -16.49
C SER A 821 31.85 7.33 -16.72
N LEU A 822 31.61 8.56 -16.25
CA LEU A 822 30.34 9.27 -16.54
C LEU A 822 30.16 9.58 -18.03
N GLN A 823 31.23 9.91 -18.75
CA GLN A 823 31.16 10.08 -20.21
C GLN A 823 30.83 8.77 -20.93
N TYR A 824 31.35 7.63 -20.49
CA TYR A 824 30.96 6.32 -21.01
C TYR A 824 29.50 5.97 -20.67
N PHE A 825 29.03 6.24 -19.44
CA PHE A 825 27.65 5.99 -19.04
C PHE A 825 26.66 6.87 -19.83
N MET A 826 26.98 8.16 -19.99
CA MET A 826 26.25 9.06 -20.88
C MET A 826 26.23 8.61 -22.34
N ARG A 827 27.26 7.89 -22.81
CA ARG A 827 27.39 7.41 -24.19
C ARG A 827 26.69 6.06 -24.41
N LEU A 828 26.55 5.24 -23.36
CA LEU A 828 25.75 4.01 -23.33
C LEU A 828 24.25 4.32 -23.41
N GLU A 829 23.76 5.20 -22.53
CA GLU A 829 22.35 5.63 -22.47
C GLU A 829 21.97 6.65 -23.55
N MET A 830 22.92 7.09 -24.38
CA MET A 830 22.74 8.21 -25.30
C MET A 830 21.62 7.94 -26.31
N PRO A 831 20.53 8.74 -26.31
CA PRO A 831 19.39 8.49 -27.16
C PRO A 831 19.72 8.34 -28.65
N ASP A 832 18.92 7.52 -29.32
CA ASP A 832 18.97 7.29 -30.76
C ASP A 832 18.60 8.51 -31.63
N PHE A 833 18.38 9.68 -31.03
CA PHE A 833 18.28 10.98 -31.69
C PHE A 833 19.49 11.92 -31.46
N LEU A 834 20.52 11.50 -30.70
CA LEU A 834 21.72 12.30 -30.39
C LEU A 834 23.04 11.75 -30.97
N ALA A 835 23.07 10.53 -31.51
CA ALA A 835 24.29 9.84 -31.95
C ALA A 835 24.90 10.36 -33.28
N GLU A 836 25.99 11.14 -33.25
CA GLU A 836 26.70 11.58 -34.47
C GLU A 836 27.34 10.41 -35.27
N THR A 837 27.29 10.48 -36.60
CA THR A 837 27.86 9.48 -37.53
C THR A 837 29.03 10.07 -38.32
N LEU A 838 30.20 9.43 -38.25
CA LEU A 838 31.40 9.88 -38.96
C LEU A 838 31.41 9.41 -40.42
N ASP A 839 30.93 10.27 -41.30
CA ASP A 839 30.87 10.03 -42.75
C ASP A 839 32.29 10.11 -43.38
N ASN A 840 33.06 9.01 -43.33
CA ASN A 840 34.13 8.57 -44.26
C ASN A 840 35.07 7.50 -43.62
N GLN A 841 34.65 6.23 -43.57
CA GLN A 841 35.55 5.06 -43.43
C GLN A 841 35.05 3.88 -44.31
N PRO A 842 35.92 2.92 -44.69
CA PRO A 842 35.55 1.82 -45.58
C PRO A 842 34.56 0.81 -44.94
N ILE A 843 33.74 0.19 -45.80
CA ILE A 843 32.71 -0.78 -45.42
C ILE A 843 33.33 -2.08 -44.85
N PRO A 844 32.99 -2.50 -43.61
CA PRO A 844 33.37 -3.81 -43.06
C PRO A 844 32.69 -4.98 -43.80
N THR A 845 33.28 -6.18 -43.74
CA THR A 845 32.76 -7.36 -44.44
C THR A 845 31.48 -7.93 -43.80
N PRO A 846 30.60 -8.63 -44.56
CA PRO A 846 29.30 -9.09 -44.06
C PRO A 846 29.32 -9.99 -42.81
N GLU A 847 30.44 -10.67 -42.56
CA GLU A 847 30.66 -11.53 -41.39
C GLU A 847 30.89 -10.73 -40.10
N GLN A 848 30.90 -9.40 -40.15
CA GLN A 848 31.05 -8.48 -39.02
C GLN A 848 29.73 -7.75 -38.67
N LEU A 849 28.60 -8.11 -39.29
CA LEU A 849 27.31 -7.43 -39.13
C LEU A 849 26.53 -7.88 -37.89
N HIS A 850 26.98 -7.44 -36.71
CA HIS A 850 26.06 -7.10 -35.62
C HIS A 850 25.79 -5.59 -35.71
N THR A 851 24.75 -5.22 -36.45
CA THR A 851 24.60 -3.88 -37.01
C THR A 851 23.92 -2.89 -36.05
N TYR A 852 24.50 -2.64 -34.87
CA TYR A 852 24.02 -1.60 -33.95
C TYR A 852 25.17 -0.86 -33.26
N GLY A 853 25.08 0.48 -33.22
CA GLY A 853 26.09 1.35 -32.58
C GLY A 853 25.76 1.80 -31.15
N SER A 854 24.51 1.61 -30.72
CA SER A 854 23.93 2.03 -29.44
C SER A 854 23.09 0.88 -28.84
N LEU A 855 22.83 0.93 -27.52
CA LEU A 855 21.84 0.05 -26.87
C LEU A 855 20.42 0.33 -27.42
N SER A 856 20.16 1.60 -27.69
CA SER A 856 19.00 2.15 -28.36
C SER A 856 18.71 1.49 -29.71
N GLU A 857 19.70 1.41 -30.61
CA GLU A 857 19.53 0.84 -31.94
C GLU A 857 19.21 -0.65 -31.86
N LEU A 858 19.78 -1.36 -30.87
CA LEU A 858 19.43 -2.74 -30.56
C LEU A 858 17.96 -2.87 -30.13
N TYR A 859 17.44 -1.99 -29.26
CA TYR A 859 16.03 -2.02 -28.86
C TYR A 859 15.06 -1.60 -29.98
N GLY A 860 15.41 -0.62 -30.81
CA GLY A 860 14.65 -0.27 -32.02
C GLY A 860 14.57 -1.45 -33.01
N GLN A 861 15.67 -2.20 -33.15
CA GLN A 861 15.71 -3.43 -33.95
C GLN A 861 14.90 -4.58 -33.32
N ILE A 862 14.98 -4.79 -31.99
CA ILE A 862 14.17 -5.79 -31.26
C ILE A 862 12.68 -5.48 -31.41
N ARG A 863 12.27 -4.22 -31.22
CA ARG A 863 10.88 -3.75 -31.40
C ARG A 863 10.36 -4.04 -32.80
N THR A 864 11.18 -3.76 -33.82
CA THR A 864 10.87 -4.04 -35.23
C THR A 864 10.78 -5.55 -35.48
N GLY A 865 11.68 -6.35 -34.90
CA GLY A 865 11.67 -7.81 -35.00
C GLY A 865 10.40 -8.44 -34.39
N LEU A 866 10.01 -7.99 -33.19
CA LEU A 866 8.77 -8.41 -32.51
C LEU A 866 7.52 -8.17 -33.38
N GLN A 867 7.47 -7.05 -34.12
CA GLN A 867 6.34 -6.71 -34.99
C GLN A 867 6.33 -7.50 -36.32
N ASN A 868 7.50 -7.82 -36.87
CA ASN A 868 7.63 -8.42 -38.20
C ASN A 868 7.49 -9.95 -38.22
N ILE A 869 7.74 -10.64 -37.09
CA ILE A 869 7.76 -12.10 -37.01
C ILE A 869 6.41 -12.59 -36.45
N SER A 870 5.62 -13.31 -37.26
CA SER A 870 4.36 -13.91 -36.81
C SER A 870 4.59 -15.08 -35.85
N ASP A 871 3.57 -15.40 -35.05
CA ASP A 871 3.47 -16.63 -34.26
C ASP A 871 4.62 -16.86 -33.25
N LEU A 872 5.24 -15.75 -32.78
CA LEU A 872 6.36 -15.76 -31.83
C LEU A 872 6.03 -16.37 -30.46
N PHE A 873 4.82 -16.15 -29.94
CA PHE A 873 4.47 -16.41 -28.54
C PHE A 873 3.85 -17.80 -28.37
N THR A 874 4.49 -18.63 -27.55
CA THR A 874 4.11 -20.05 -27.35
C THR A 874 3.38 -20.28 -26.02
N VAL A 875 3.00 -19.21 -25.33
CA VAL A 875 2.47 -19.22 -23.95
C VAL A 875 1.02 -18.75 -23.89
N ASN A 876 0.25 -19.29 -22.93
CA ASN A 876 -1.09 -18.80 -22.62
C ASN A 876 -1.01 -17.79 -21.47
N LYS A 877 -1.86 -16.75 -21.51
CA LYS A 877 -1.93 -15.67 -20.52
C LYS A 877 -1.96 -16.16 -19.07
N ASP A 878 -2.80 -17.14 -18.74
CA ASP A 878 -2.95 -17.66 -17.38
C ASP A 878 -1.82 -18.62 -16.94
N ASN A 879 -0.72 -18.68 -17.70
CA ASN A 879 0.27 -19.75 -17.64
C ASN A 879 1.72 -19.25 -17.82
N VAL A 880 1.98 -17.95 -17.59
CA VAL A 880 3.32 -17.31 -17.62
C VAL A 880 3.81 -16.93 -16.23
N GLY A 881 5.13 -16.89 -16.04
CA GLY A 881 5.78 -16.33 -14.85
C GLY A 881 6.46 -15.00 -15.13
N GLY A 882 7.54 -14.71 -14.40
CA GLY A 882 8.24 -13.42 -14.51
C GLY A 882 7.50 -12.25 -13.84
N GLU A 883 6.49 -12.54 -13.02
CA GLU A 883 5.67 -11.53 -12.33
C GLU A 883 6.48 -10.72 -11.31
N HIS A 884 6.85 -9.49 -11.64
CA HIS A 884 7.45 -8.52 -10.73
C HIS A 884 6.71 -7.18 -10.74
N ARG A 885 6.78 -6.48 -9.60
CA ARG A 885 5.93 -5.30 -9.31
C ARG A 885 6.72 -4.16 -8.66
N LEU A 886 8.05 -4.22 -8.69
CA LEU A 886 8.98 -3.32 -7.97
C LEU A 886 9.79 -2.47 -8.97
N PHE A 887 10.36 -1.36 -8.51
CA PHE A 887 11.19 -0.42 -9.30
C PHE A 887 10.50 0.23 -10.52
N MET A 888 9.16 0.33 -10.47
CA MET A 888 8.27 0.96 -11.44
C MET A 888 8.10 2.46 -11.20
N ARG A 889 8.08 3.30 -12.25
CA ARG A 889 7.88 4.76 -12.14
C ARG A 889 6.42 5.14 -11.81
N ASP A 890 6.23 6.23 -11.05
CA ASP A 890 4.91 6.72 -10.60
C ASP A 890 3.91 6.97 -11.73
N ASN A 891 4.31 7.74 -12.77
CA ASN A 891 3.45 8.04 -13.92
C ASN A 891 2.90 6.76 -14.59
N LEU A 892 3.67 5.67 -14.60
CA LEU A 892 3.26 4.36 -15.13
C LEU A 892 2.30 3.63 -14.18
N ASN A 893 2.51 3.72 -12.86
CA ASN A 893 1.53 3.26 -11.87
C ASN A 893 0.19 4.00 -12.01
N LYS A 894 0.19 5.32 -12.17
CA LYS A 894 -1.04 6.12 -12.23
C LYS A 894 -1.97 5.69 -13.36
N ALA A 895 -1.42 5.42 -14.55
CA ALA A 895 -2.18 4.93 -15.70
C ALA A 895 -2.46 3.41 -15.68
N HIS A 896 -1.52 2.60 -15.16
CA HIS A 896 -1.54 1.14 -15.23
C HIS A 896 -1.24 0.45 -13.87
N PRO A 897 -2.03 0.70 -12.81
CA PRO A 897 -1.79 0.16 -11.47
C PRO A 897 -1.95 -1.37 -11.38
N ASP A 898 -2.62 -2.00 -12.34
CA ASP A 898 -2.78 -3.45 -12.43
C ASP A 898 -1.56 -4.18 -13.04
N TYR A 899 -0.57 -3.46 -13.60
CA TYR A 899 0.52 -4.02 -14.39
C TYR A 899 1.58 -4.77 -13.55
N GLN A 900 2.02 -5.93 -14.06
CA GLN A 900 2.79 -6.95 -13.33
C GLN A 900 4.03 -7.45 -14.10
N MET A 901 4.44 -6.71 -15.15
CA MET A 901 5.64 -6.97 -15.97
C MET A 901 5.70 -8.32 -16.70
N GLN A 902 4.62 -9.11 -16.65
CA GLN A 902 4.48 -10.35 -17.40
C GLN A 902 4.35 -10.08 -18.90
N VAL A 903 4.97 -10.95 -19.71
CA VAL A 903 4.84 -10.96 -21.17
C VAL A 903 4.17 -12.26 -21.59
N TYR A 904 3.12 -12.16 -22.40
CA TYR A 904 2.35 -13.30 -22.91
C TYR A 904 1.84 -13.12 -24.35
N ASP A 905 1.91 -11.91 -24.90
CA ASP A 905 1.49 -11.55 -26.25
C ASP A 905 2.37 -10.43 -26.84
N LEU A 906 2.14 -10.09 -28.10
CA LEU A 906 2.88 -9.02 -28.77
C LEU A 906 2.67 -7.64 -28.10
N LYS A 907 1.50 -7.37 -27.52
CA LYS A 907 1.22 -6.09 -26.86
C LYS A 907 2.06 -5.92 -25.58
N SER A 908 2.06 -6.93 -24.72
CA SER A 908 2.86 -6.98 -23.50
C SER A 908 4.35 -6.98 -23.78
N ALA A 909 4.81 -7.65 -24.85
CA ALA A 909 6.21 -7.60 -25.28
C ALA A 909 6.64 -6.22 -25.79
N LEU A 910 5.83 -5.56 -26.61
CA LEU A 910 6.12 -4.21 -27.11
C LEU A 910 6.11 -3.18 -25.96
N PHE A 911 5.16 -3.29 -25.03
CA PHE A 911 5.08 -2.45 -23.85
C PHE A 911 6.26 -2.64 -22.90
N ALA A 912 6.77 -3.87 -22.75
CA ALA A 912 8.01 -4.14 -22.03
C ALA A 912 9.22 -3.43 -22.67
N VAL A 913 9.36 -3.46 -24.00
CA VAL A 913 10.42 -2.72 -24.70
C VAL A 913 10.24 -1.20 -24.58
N ASP A 914 9.00 -0.69 -24.64
CA ASP A 914 8.72 0.74 -24.45
C ASP A 914 9.13 1.24 -23.06
N VAL A 915 8.93 0.43 -22.01
CA VAL A 915 9.35 0.75 -20.64
C VAL A 915 10.88 0.84 -20.52
N ILE A 916 11.63 -0.08 -21.15
CA ILE A 916 13.11 -0.07 -21.13
C ILE A 916 13.65 1.20 -21.83
N VAL A 917 13.14 1.51 -23.03
CA VAL A 917 13.58 2.68 -23.81
C VAL A 917 13.18 4.00 -23.12
N GLU A 918 11.99 4.07 -22.50
CA GLU A 918 11.59 5.21 -21.67
C GLU A 918 12.48 5.38 -20.43
N HIS A 919 13.07 4.30 -19.93
CA HIS A 919 13.93 4.33 -18.77
C HIS A 919 15.32 4.90 -19.10
N GLY A 920 16.04 4.28 -20.04
CA GLY A 920 17.39 4.65 -20.46
C GLY A 920 17.45 6.01 -21.16
N GLU A 921 16.78 6.12 -22.31
CA GLU A 921 16.84 7.28 -23.20
C GLU A 921 15.78 8.33 -22.88
N GLY A 922 14.54 7.88 -22.60
CA GLY A 922 13.35 8.72 -22.67
C GLY A 922 12.87 8.97 -24.11
N SER A 923 11.60 9.31 -24.28
CA SER A 923 10.94 9.25 -25.60
C SER A 923 11.26 10.42 -26.55
N GLU A 924 11.14 11.67 -26.10
CA GLU A 924 11.28 12.87 -26.95
C GLU A 924 11.81 14.06 -26.14
N ILE A 925 12.59 14.95 -26.77
CA ILE A 925 13.37 16.02 -26.12
C ILE A 925 12.55 16.93 -25.20
N GLU A 926 11.29 17.25 -25.54
CA GLU A 926 10.44 18.16 -24.75
C GLU A 926 9.55 17.44 -23.72
N THR A 927 9.75 16.14 -23.48
CA THR A 927 8.94 15.35 -22.53
C THR A 927 9.54 15.29 -21.12
N GLU A 928 8.66 15.24 -20.11
CA GLU A 928 9.06 14.94 -18.72
C GLU A 928 9.79 13.58 -18.61
N LYS A 929 9.43 12.63 -19.47
CA LYS A 929 10.08 11.32 -19.59
C LYS A 929 11.57 11.47 -19.92
N PHE A 930 11.91 12.27 -20.93
CA PHE A 930 13.29 12.56 -21.29
C PHE A 930 14.05 13.29 -20.16
N ALA A 931 13.41 14.24 -19.47
CA ALA A 931 14.02 14.90 -18.30
C ALA A 931 14.36 13.95 -17.14
N ARG A 932 13.69 12.80 -17.03
CA ARG A 932 13.90 11.77 -16.00
C ARG A 932 14.68 10.52 -16.49
N SER A 933 15.12 10.51 -17.75
CA SER A 933 15.89 9.42 -18.38
C SER A 933 17.24 9.14 -17.69
N HIS A 934 17.79 7.93 -17.87
CA HIS A 934 19.15 7.61 -17.39
C HIS A 934 20.19 8.48 -18.07
N TYR A 935 20.05 8.74 -19.38
CA TYR A 935 20.88 9.71 -20.10
C TYR A 935 20.90 11.08 -19.43
N GLN A 936 19.73 11.67 -19.16
CA GLN A 936 19.65 13.00 -18.57
C GLN A 936 20.06 12.99 -17.09
N LYS A 937 19.87 11.88 -16.36
CA LYS A 937 20.45 11.66 -15.03
C LYS A 937 21.98 11.65 -15.09
N PHE A 938 22.62 10.80 -15.90
CA PHE A 938 24.09 10.76 -16.05
C PHE A 938 24.66 12.07 -16.58
N ARG A 939 23.97 12.72 -17.52
CA ARG A 939 24.30 14.07 -17.98
C ARG A 939 24.24 15.07 -16.84
N ASN A 940 23.22 15.02 -15.97
CA ASN A 940 23.18 15.82 -14.75
C ASN A 940 24.27 15.44 -13.74
N LEU A 941 24.88 14.25 -13.82
CA LEU A 941 26.04 13.86 -13.00
C LEU A 941 27.37 14.35 -13.59
N ALA A 942 27.53 14.36 -14.92
CA ALA A 942 28.71 14.94 -15.58
C ALA A 942 28.64 16.48 -15.57
N ASP A 943 27.46 17.02 -15.90
CA ASP A 943 26.95 18.32 -15.45
C ASP A 943 26.68 18.34 -13.93
N ALA A 944 27.37 17.52 -13.14
CA ALA A 944 27.68 17.75 -11.73
C ALA A 944 29.09 17.27 -11.30
N LEU A 945 30.10 17.21 -12.20
CA LEU A 945 31.49 16.85 -11.84
C LEU A 945 32.61 17.81 -12.33
N SER A 946 32.48 18.47 -13.48
CA SER A 946 33.57 19.30 -14.08
C SER A 946 33.79 20.70 -13.45
N LEU A 947 32.73 21.39 -13.00
CA LEU A 947 32.70 22.75 -12.46
C LEU A 947 33.38 22.82 -11.09
N GLU A 948 33.31 21.78 -10.26
CA GLU A 948 34.17 21.74 -9.05
C GLU A 948 35.63 21.63 -9.45
N GLN A 949 35.95 20.78 -10.42
CA GLN A 949 37.32 20.60 -10.90
C GLN A 949 37.86 21.92 -11.51
N ILE A 950 37.00 22.69 -12.19
CA ILE A 950 37.26 24.07 -12.65
C ILE A 950 37.39 25.04 -11.46
N ASN A 951 36.45 25.05 -10.51
CA ASN A 951 36.47 25.92 -9.32
C ASN A 951 37.72 25.69 -8.47
N GLN A 952 38.18 24.44 -8.32
CA GLN A 952 39.40 24.11 -7.60
C GLN A 952 40.67 24.52 -8.36
N SER A 953 40.65 24.41 -9.69
CA SER A 953 41.71 24.90 -10.57
C SER A 953 41.84 26.43 -10.46
N GLN A 954 40.71 27.16 -10.53
CA GLN A 954 40.66 28.61 -10.31
C GLN A 954 41.10 29.02 -8.89
N LYS A 955 40.78 28.21 -7.87
CA LYS A 955 41.25 28.38 -6.48
C LYS A 955 42.71 27.90 -6.25
N GLY A 956 43.44 27.51 -7.29
CA GLY A 956 44.87 27.17 -7.24
C GLY A 956 45.22 25.85 -6.53
N LYS A 957 44.26 24.94 -6.30
CA LYS A 957 44.54 23.64 -5.69
C LYS A 957 45.28 22.72 -6.69
N LYS A 958 46.41 22.14 -6.25
CA LYS A 958 47.28 21.28 -7.09
C LYS A 958 46.77 19.86 -7.39
N ARG A 959 45.64 19.44 -6.81
CA ARG A 959 45.11 18.08 -6.97
C ARG A 959 43.62 18.16 -7.28
N THR A 960 43.24 17.72 -8.48
CA THR A 960 41.85 17.57 -8.90
C THR A 960 41.11 16.67 -7.93
N TRP A 961 39.92 17.12 -7.54
CA TRP A 961 39.03 16.39 -6.64
C TRP A 961 38.24 15.30 -7.41
N ASN A 962 37.97 14.17 -6.76
CA ASN A 962 37.32 12.99 -7.34
C ASN A 962 36.35 12.36 -6.31
N PRO A 963 35.14 11.92 -6.74
CA PRO A 963 34.23 11.05 -6.00
C PRO A 963 34.83 9.93 -5.16
N SER A 964 35.78 9.22 -5.76
CA SER A 964 35.89 7.80 -5.52
C SER A 964 37.02 7.47 -4.57
N TYR A 965 36.89 6.31 -3.94
CA TYR A 965 38.07 5.56 -3.53
C TYR A 965 39.03 5.38 -4.73
N PRO A 966 40.36 5.34 -4.51
CA PRO A 966 41.33 5.15 -5.57
C PRO A 966 41.40 3.67 -5.98
N SER A 967 40.26 3.03 -6.27
CA SER A 967 40.22 1.61 -6.62
C SER A 967 40.86 1.33 -7.97
N VAL A 968 41.06 0.04 -8.28
CA VAL A 968 41.64 -0.43 -9.53
C VAL A 968 40.57 -0.86 -10.53
N ARG A 969 40.64 -0.32 -11.74
CA ARG A 969 39.81 -0.70 -12.90
C ARG A 969 39.91 -2.21 -13.17
N ASN A 970 38.82 -2.89 -13.48
CA ASN A 970 38.79 -4.34 -13.78
C ASN A 970 39.59 -5.17 -12.75
N PRO A 971 39.25 -5.14 -11.45
CA PRO A 971 39.93 -5.97 -10.46
C PRO A 971 39.73 -7.44 -10.78
N SER A 972 40.74 -8.28 -10.58
CA SER A 972 40.66 -9.72 -10.84
C SER A 972 41.46 -10.51 -9.81
N LEU A 973 41.05 -11.76 -9.61
CA LEU A 973 41.81 -12.74 -8.84
C LEU A 973 42.93 -13.40 -9.66
N ASN A 974 42.92 -13.24 -10.99
CA ASN A 974 43.72 -14.00 -11.95
C ASN A 974 44.89 -13.19 -12.53
N TYR A 975 46.07 -13.80 -12.71
CA TYR A 975 47.33 -13.10 -13.06
C TYR A 975 47.56 -12.92 -14.58
N GLN A 976 46.62 -13.33 -15.44
CA GLN A 976 46.90 -13.63 -16.87
C GLN A 976 46.18 -12.73 -17.89
N ASP A 977 46.05 -11.43 -17.61
CA ASP A 977 45.54 -10.45 -18.58
C ASP A 977 46.27 -9.10 -18.45
N CYS A 978 46.33 -8.36 -19.55
CA CYS A 978 46.81 -7.00 -19.66
C CYS A 978 45.74 -5.94 -19.32
N ASN A 979 44.44 -6.25 -19.47
CA ASN A 979 43.34 -5.33 -19.19
C ASN A 979 42.75 -5.46 -17.76
N SER A 980 43.34 -6.29 -16.90
CA SER A 980 42.88 -6.50 -15.52
C SER A 980 43.89 -6.05 -14.46
N ASN A 981 43.40 -5.76 -13.26
CA ASN A 981 44.20 -5.37 -12.11
C ASN A 981 44.15 -6.44 -11.03
N VAL A 982 45.12 -7.35 -11.08
CA VAL A 982 45.29 -8.41 -10.09
C VAL A 982 45.35 -7.85 -8.67
N VAL A 983 44.50 -8.34 -7.78
CA VAL A 983 44.57 -8.08 -6.33
C VAL A 983 45.49 -9.10 -5.67
N THR A 984 46.51 -8.61 -4.94
CA THR A 984 47.60 -9.44 -4.42
C THR A 984 47.68 -9.50 -2.89
N VAL A 985 46.87 -8.71 -2.17
CA VAL A 985 46.83 -8.76 -0.69
C VAL A 985 45.97 -9.95 -0.24
N PRO A 986 46.50 -10.94 0.52
CA PRO A 986 45.78 -12.18 0.80
C PRO A 986 44.39 -11.99 1.42
N GLN A 987 44.29 -11.16 2.46
CA GLN A 987 43.01 -10.87 3.13
C GLN A 987 41.98 -10.25 2.18
N THR A 988 42.40 -9.31 1.33
CA THR A 988 41.55 -8.66 0.33
C THR A 988 41.12 -9.61 -0.79
N ARG A 989 41.95 -10.61 -1.13
CA ARG A 989 41.56 -11.69 -2.05
C ARG A 989 40.47 -12.57 -1.43
N THR A 990 40.60 -12.96 -0.16
CA THR A 990 39.58 -13.76 0.54
C THR A 990 38.22 -13.05 0.57
N VAL A 991 38.19 -11.74 0.85
CA VAL A 991 36.95 -10.93 0.76
C VAL A 991 36.37 -10.93 -0.66
N MET A 992 37.23 -10.85 -1.70
CA MET A 992 36.82 -10.86 -3.11
C MET A 992 36.32 -12.23 -3.58
N GLU A 993 36.92 -13.31 -3.10
CA GLU A 993 36.48 -14.69 -3.36
C GLU A 993 35.09 -14.92 -2.73
N ILE A 994 34.88 -14.51 -1.47
CA ILE A 994 33.58 -14.56 -0.79
C ILE A 994 32.55 -13.68 -1.52
N PHE A 995 32.92 -12.49 -2.00
CA PHE A 995 32.02 -11.63 -2.79
C PHE A 995 31.59 -12.32 -4.10
N ASN A 996 32.54 -12.85 -4.89
CA ASN A 996 32.22 -13.51 -6.16
C ASN A 996 31.35 -14.76 -5.94
N GLU A 997 31.63 -15.56 -4.92
CA GLU A 997 30.81 -16.73 -4.62
C GLU A 997 29.41 -16.37 -4.07
N SER A 998 29.29 -15.23 -3.38
CA SER A 998 27.99 -14.65 -3.00
C SER A 998 27.19 -14.23 -4.23
N TYR A 999 27.84 -13.60 -5.22
CA TYR A 999 27.22 -13.24 -6.51
C TYR A 999 26.82 -14.49 -7.32
N PHE A 1000 27.66 -15.53 -7.33
CA PHE A 1000 27.29 -16.82 -7.93
C PHE A 1000 26.05 -17.41 -7.25
N LEU A 1001 25.97 -17.40 -5.91
CA LEU A 1001 24.81 -17.90 -5.18
C LEU A 1001 23.54 -17.08 -5.48
N MET A 1002 23.63 -15.76 -5.55
CA MET A 1002 22.51 -14.90 -5.98
C MET A 1002 21.96 -15.35 -7.35
N MET A 1003 22.82 -15.44 -8.37
CA MET A 1003 22.41 -15.84 -9.71
C MET A 1003 21.93 -17.31 -9.77
N GLN A 1004 22.57 -18.21 -9.02
CA GLN A 1004 22.16 -19.62 -8.90
C GLN A 1004 20.78 -19.77 -8.27
N LEU A 1005 20.41 -18.94 -7.30
CA LEU A 1005 19.07 -18.91 -6.71
C LEU A 1005 18.01 -18.43 -7.71
N MET A 1006 18.34 -17.45 -8.56
CA MET A 1006 17.46 -17.01 -9.65
C MET A 1006 17.26 -18.12 -10.69
N VAL A 1007 18.35 -18.74 -11.17
CA VAL A 1007 18.28 -19.88 -12.11
C VAL A 1007 17.52 -21.06 -11.51
N GLN A 1008 17.74 -21.36 -10.22
CA GLN A 1008 17.00 -22.43 -9.54
C GLN A 1008 15.51 -22.11 -9.43
N HIS A 1009 15.13 -20.84 -9.23
CA HIS A 1009 13.73 -20.43 -9.24
C HIS A 1009 13.07 -20.60 -10.62
N PHE A 1010 13.65 -20.01 -11.66
CA PHE A 1010 13.06 -20.07 -13.01
C PHE A 1010 13.11 -21.49 -13.61
N GLY A 1011 14.09 -22.33 -13.24
CA GLY A 1011 14.12 -23.73 -13.67
C GLY A 1011 13.09 -24.62 -12.95
N SER A 1012 12.90 -24.45 -11.64
CA SER A 1012 11.97 -25.28 -10.84
C SER A 1012 10.51 -24.82 -10.90
N ASN A 1013 10.28 -23.51 -10.98
CA ASN A 1013 8.95 -22.92 -11.03
C ASN A 1013 8.93 -21.67 -11.94
N PRO A 1014 9.05 -21.85 -13.28
CA PRO A 1014 9.05 -20.75 -14.27
C PRO A 1014 7.75 -19.92 -14.31
N LYS A 1015 6.73 -20.31 -13.54
CA LYS A 1015 5.41 -19.67 -13.42
C LYS A 1015 5.13 -19.16 -12.01
N GLY A 1016 6.11 -19.26 -11.12
CA GLY A 1016 5.98 -18.81 -9.73
C GLY A 1016 5.99 -17.29 -9.64
N SER A 1017 5.20 -16.78 -8.68
CA SER A 1017 5.26 -15.37 -8.28
C SER A 1017 6.61 -15.07 -7.65
N LEU A 1018 7.38 -14.13 -8.22
CA LEU A 1018 8.73 -13.80 -7.74
C LEU A 1018 8.71 -13.38 -6.26
N ARG A 1019 7.71 -12.59 -5.85
CA ARG A 1019 7.48 -12.15 -4.46
C ARG A 1019 7.29 -13.31 -3.47
N ARG A 1020 6.69 -14.42 -3.89
CA ARG A 1020 6.41 -15.60 -3.05
C ARG A 1020 7.51 -16.66 -3.12
N SER A 1021 8.51 -16.46 -3.96
CA SER A 1021 9.60 -17.42 -4.15
C SER A 1021 10.61 -17.30 -3.00
N LYS A 1022 10.67 -18.33 -2.14
CA LYS A 1022 11.72 -18.47 -1.10
C LYS A 1022 13.13 -18.26 -1.69
N LEU A 1023 13.37 -18.76 -2.91
CA LEU A 1023 14.64 -18.65 -3.62
C LEU A 1023 14.93 -17.22 -4.09
N MET A 1024 13.92 -16.50 -4.60
CA MET A 1024 14.09 -15.11 -5.04
C MET A 1024 14.28 -14.16 -3.86
N ASN A 1025 13.54 -14.35 -2.77
CA ASN A 1025 13.71 -13.56 -1.54
C ASN A 1025 15.11 -13.79 -0.95
N ALA A 1026 15.58 -15.05 -0.88
CA ALA A 1026 16.96 -15.36 -0.51
C ALA A 1026 18.00 -14.72 -1.45
N SER A 1027 17.74 -14.65 -2.75
CA SER A 1027 18.61 -13.95 -3.71
C SER A 1027 18.70 -12.44 -3.44
N ILE A 1028 17.57 -11.80 -3.12
CA ILE A 1028 17.52 -10.38 -2.73
C ILE A 1028 18.30 -10.15 -1.43
N ASP A 1029 18.10 -11.02 -0.42
CA ASP A 1029 18.85 -10.95 0.83
C ASP A 1029 20.37 -11.08 0.62
N VAL A 1030 20.83 -12.05 -0.19
CA VAL A 1030 22.26 -12.20 -0.56
C VAL A 1030 22.79 -10.93 -1.24
N MET A 1031 22.03 -10.33 -2.16
CA MET A 1031 22.40 -9.08 -2.82
C MET A 1031 22.56 -7.92 -1.81
N THR A 1032 21.60 -7.74 -0.90
CA THR A 1032 21.54 -6.56 -0.03
C THR A 1032 22.40 -6.66 1.23
N GLY A 1033 22.52 -7.86 1.83
CA GLY A 1033 23.22 -8.05 3.11
C GLY A 1033 24.54 -8.82 3.02
N MET A 1034 24.87 -9.49 1.89
CA MET A 1034 26.22 -10.06 1.67
C MET A 1034 26.98 -9.26 0.62
N MET A 1035 26.50 -9.24 -0.63
CA MET A 1035 27.24 -8.63 -1.74
C MET A 1035 27.50 -7.15 -1.50
N ARG A 1036 26.47 -6.36 -1.16
CA ARG A 1036 26.64 -4.91 -0.95
C ARG A 1036 27.71 -4.57 0.11
N PRO A 1037 27.65 -5.02 1.37
CA PRO A 1037 28.67 -4.68 2.36
C PRO A 1037 30.06 -5.22 2.00
N LEU A 1038 30.17 -6.41 1.38
CA LEU A 1038 31.45 -6.92 0.89
C LEU A 1038 32.02 -6.08 -0.27
N GLY A 1039 31.17 -5.59 -1.17
CA GLY A 1039 31.54 -4.73 -2.30
C GLY A 1039 31.96 -3.32 -1.85
N GLU A 1040 31.23 -2.72 -0.91
CA GLU A 1040 31.58 -1.43 -0.28
C GLU A 1040 32.90 -1.57 0.53
N LEU A 1041 33.09 -2.68 1.25
CA LEU A 1041 34.35 -3.00 1.95
C LEU A 1041 35.54 -3.11 0.99
N LEU A 1042 35.42 -3.85 -0.12
CA LEU A 1042 36.49 -4.04 -1.10
C LEU A 1042 37.06 -2.73 -1.65
N MET A 1043 36.23 -1.70 -1.80
CA MET A 1043 36.67 -0.37 -2.26
C MET A 1043 37.58 0.36 -1.27
N THR A 1044 37.56 -0.05 0.01
CA THR A 1044 38.44 0.49 1.07
C THR A 1044 39.74 -0.31 1.23
N LEU A 1045 39.73 -1.61 0.92
CA LEU A 1045 40.84 -2.52 1.16
C LEU A 1045 41.97 -2.35 0.11
N PRO A 1046 43.25 -2.57 0.48
CA PRO A 1046 44.38 -2.35 -0.43
C PRO A 1046 44.45 -3.42 -1.54
N SER A 1047 44.56 -2.99 -2.80
CA SER A 1047 44.75 -3.93 -3.94
C SER A 1047 46.10 -4.65 -3.92
N GLY A 1048 47.10 -4.07 -3.27
CA GLY A 1048 48.51 -4.42 -3.40
C GLY A 1048 49.28 -3.52 -4.37
N LYS A 1049 48.59 -2.80 -5.27
CA LYS A 1049 49.20 -1.72 -6.05
C LYS A 1049 49.33 -0.45 -5.19
N ARG A 1050 50.48 0.22 -5.25
CA ARG A 1050 50.84 1.33 -4.34
C ARG A 1050 49.82 2.47 -4.42
N GLY A 1051 49.12 2.73 -3.32
CA GLY A 1051 48.14 3.82 -3.21
C GLY A 1051 46.82 3.56 -3.94
N ARG A 1052 46.49 2.29 -4.23
CA ARG A 1052 45.25 1.88 -4.91
C ARG A 1052 44.48 0.83 -4.10
N THR A 1053 43.18 1.01 -3.95
CA THR A 1053 42.30 0.03 -3.30
C THR A 1053 41.77 -1.02 -4.28
N ALA A 1054 41.16 -2.09 -3.77
CA ALA A 1054 40.50 -3.12 -4.57
C ALA A 1054 39.08 -2.67 -4.97
N GLY A 1055 38.28 -3.60 -5.49
CA GLY A 1055 36.87 -3.45 -5.79
C GLY A 1055 36.28 -4.82 -6.16
N PRO A 1056 34.95 -5.00 -6.21
CA PRO A 1056 34.33 -6.26 -6.62
C PRO A 1056 34.67 -6.60 -8.07
N SER A 1057 34.99 -7.87 -8.34
CA SER A 1057 35.37 -8.34 -9.68
C SER A 1057 34.23 -8.96 -10.48
N PHE A 1058 33.19 -9.46 -9.80
CA PHE A 1058 32.06 -10.17 -10.38
C PHE A 1058 32.43 -11.42 -11.21
N GLU A 1059 33.69 -11.88 -11.18
CA GLU A 1059 34.15 -13.08 -11.91
C GLU A 1059 33.49 -14.37 -11.34
N ILE A 1060 32.46 -14.87 -12.03
CA ILE A 1060 31.74 -16.11 -11.68
C ILE A 1060 31.65 -17.08 -12.87
N PRO A 1061 31.55 -18.40 -12.64
CA PRO A 1061 31.13 -19.34 -13.68
C PRO A 1061 29.62 -19.18 -13.97
N THR A 1062 29.18 -19.61 -15.15
CA THR A 1062 27.75 -19.64 -15.50
C THR A 1062 26.97 -20.55 -14.54
N PRO A 1063 25.91 -20.06 -13.87
CA PRO A 1063 25.05 -20.90 -13.04
C PRO A 1063 24.16 -21.79 -13.91
N GLU A 1064 23.99 -23.05 -13.51
CA GLU A 1064 23.18 -24.06 -14.21
C GLU A 1064 22.03 -24.55 -13.33
N TYR A 1065 20.88 -24.87 -13.92
CA TYR A 1065 19.73 -25.37 -13.16
C TYR A 1065 19.98 -26.79 -12.63
N ILE A 1066 19.79 -27.01 -11.33
CA ILE A 1066 19.94 -28.31 -10.67
C ILE A 1066 18.55 -28.99 -10.60
N PRO A 1067 18.24 -30.04 -11.39
CA PRO A 1067 16.86 -30.49 -11.55
C PRO A 1067 16.25 -31.23 -10.34
N ASN A 1068 17.08 -31.67 -9.39
CA ASN A 1068 16.63 -32.31 -8.16
C ASN A 1068 16.65 -31.26 -7.01
N PRO A 1069 15.50 -30.91 -6.40
CA PRO A 1069 15.41 -29.90 -5.34
C PRO A 1069 16.26 -30.22 -4.10
N GLU A 1070 16.27 -31.47 -3.63
CA GLU A 1070 17.05 -31.89 -2.46
C GLU A 1070 18.56 -31.71 -2.70
N ILE A 1071 19.05 -32.11 -3.88
CA ILE A 1071 20.44 -31.94 -4.29
C ILE A 1071 20.76 -30.44 -4.45
N ALA A 1072 19.85 -29.64 -4.99
CA ALA A 1072 20.03 -28.19 -5.09
C ALA A 1072 20.14 -27.53 -3.70
N ALA A 1073 19.19 -27.81 -2.80
CA ALA A 1073 19.19 -27.30 -1.43
C ALA A 1073 20.44 -27.72 -0.66
N SER A 1074 20.87 -28.99 -0.75
CA SER A 1074 22.10 -29.46 -0.10
C SER A 1074 23.37 -28.84 -0.70
N THR A 1075 23.40 -28.60 -2.02
CA THR A 1075 24.55 -27.94 -2.69
C THR A 1075 24.65 -26.46 -2.32
N ILE A 1076 23.51 -25.77 -2.24
CA ILE A 1076 23.41 -24.36 -1.84
C ILE A 1076 23.77 -24.22 -0.35
N SER A 1077 23.20 -25.04 0.53
CA SER A 1077 23.50 -25.06 1.98
C SER A 1077 25.00 -25.24 2.25
N ARG A 1078 25.67 -26.21 1.62
CA ARG A 1078 27.12 -26.43 1.78
C ARG A 1078 27.97 -25.24 1.29
N LYS A 1079 27.51 -24.49 0.29
CA LYS A 1079 28.19 -23.26 -0.13
C LYS A 1079 28.04 -22.15 0.89
N PHE A 1080 26.86 -21.99 1.50
CA PHE A 1080 26.69 -21.08 2.64
C PHE A 1080 27.54 -21.50 3.85
N GLU A 1081 27.64 -22.79 4.14
CA GLU A 1081 28.48 -23.35 5.22
C GLU A 1081 29.98 -23.01 5.04
N ASP A 1082 30.51 -23.09 3.81
CA ASP A 1082 31.90 -22.74 3.50
C ASP A 1082 32.14 -21.22 3.57
N LEU A 1083 31.20 -20.41 3.07
CA LEU A 1083 31.30 -18.95 3.12
C LEU A 1083 31.24 -18.42 4.56
N ALA A 1084 30.35 -18.98 5.42
CA ALA A 1084 30.30 -18.66 6.84
C ALA A 1084 31.64 -18.97 7.54
N LYS A 1085 32.20 -20.18 7.31
CA LYS A 1085 33.51 -20.56 7.85
C LYS A 1085 34.62 -19.63 7.38
N ARG A 1086 34.61 -19.19 6.12
CA ARG A 1086 35.62 -18.29 5.56
C ARG A 1086 35.46 -16.84 6.03
N SER A 1087 34.23 -16.36 6.26
CA SER A 1087 33.98 -15.01 6.74
C SER A 1087 34.30 -14.84 8.23
N HIS A 1088 33.91 -15.80 9.09
CA HIS A 1088 34.28 -15.83 10.51
C HIS A 1088 35.80 -15.90 10.75
N ASN A 1089 36.58 -16.42 9.79
CA ASN A 1089 38.04 -16.42 9.84
C ASN A 1089 38.68 -15.14 9.23
N CYS A 1090 37.91 -14.10 8.90
CA CYS A 1090 38.39 -12.90 8.20
C CYS A 1090 37.98 -11.61 8.93
N GLU A 1091 38.83 -11.15 9.87
CA GLU A 1091 38.62 -10.00 10.79
C GLU A 1091 38.20 -8.65 10.17
N VAL A 1092 38.18 -8.51 8.83
CA VAL A 1092 37.73 -7.29 8.13
C VAL A 1092 36.30 -7.39 7.58
N ILE A 1093 35.68 -8.57 7.60
CA ILE A 1093 34.28 -8.76 7.19
C ILE A 1093 33.39 -8.47 8.41
N PRO A 1094 32.33 -7.63 8.29
CA PRO A 1094 31.43 -7.34 9.41
C PRO A 1094 30.69 -8.59 9.89
N ASP A 1095 30.58 -8.77 11.20
CA ASP A 1095 29.95 -9.95 11.83
C ASP A 1095 28.56 -10.26 11.27
N ALA A 1096 27.75 -9.23 11.00
CA ALA A 1096 26.40 -9.36 10.43
C ALA A 1096 26.36 -10.08 9.06
N VAL A 1097 27.43 -10.00 8.27
CA VAL A 1097 27.56 -10.74 7.00
C VAL A 1097 27.78 -12.24 7.28
N SER A 1098 28.62 -12.55 8.28
CA SER A 1098 28.86 -13.93 8.73
C SER A 1098 27.61 -14.55 9.37
N GLU A 1099 26.93 -13.81 10.27
CA GLU A 1099 25.64 -14.20 10.87
C GLU A 1099 24.61 -14.55 9.77
N MET A 1100 24.59 -13.81 8.65
CA MET A 1100 23.65 -14.10 7.56
C MET A 1100 24.06 -15.30 6.68
N PHE A 1101 25.35 -15.61 6.54
CA PHE A 1101 25.77 -16.87 5.90
C PHE A 1101 25.34 -18.08 6.76
N ASP A 1102 25.49 -18.01 8.09
CA ASP A 1102 24.99 -19.04 9.02
C ASP A 1102 23.46 -19.21 8.91
N PHE A 1103 22.71 -18.10 8.83
CA PHE A 1103 21.26 -18.13 8.63
C PHE A 1103 20.87 -18.93 7.37
N TYR A 1104 21.47 -18.65 6.21
CA TYR A 1104 21.12 -19.36 4.98
C TYR A 1104 21.61 -20.81 4.93
N CYS A 1105 22.73 -21.14 5.60
CA CYS A 1105 23.15 -22.52 5.79
C CYS A 1105 22.03 -23.36 6.45
N ASN A 1106 21.48 -22.85 7.57
CA ASN A 1106 20.38 -23.47 8.30
C ASN A 1106 19.06 -23.48 7.50
N PHE A 1107 18.70 -22.35 6.88
CA PHE A 1107 17.47 -22.24 6.08
C PHE A 1107 17.39 -23.28 4.95
N PHE A 1108 18.49 -23.52 4.23
CA PHE A 1108 18.51 -24.53 3.16
C PHE A 1108 18.63 -25.97 3.70
N GLU A 1109 19.16 -26.17 4.91
CA GLU A 1109 19.04 -27.45 5.62
C GLU A 1109 17.60 -27.77 6.04
N GLU A 1110 16.86 -26.79 6.55
CA GLU A 1110 15.44 -26.93 6.92
C GLU A 1110 14.56 -27.13 5.69
N LEU A 1111 14.82 -26.39 4.60
CA LEU A 1111 14.11 -26.57 3.33
C LEU A 1111 14.25 -28.01 2.81
N ARG A 1112 15.46 -28.57 2.86
CA ARG A 1112 15.74 -29.98 2.50
C ARG A 1112 14.91 -30.96 3.34
N LYS A 1113 14.79 -30.73 4.65
CA LYS A 1113 14.01 -31.55 5.60
C LYS A 1113 12.49 -31.38 5.45
N SER A 1114 12.03 -30.38 4.70
CA SER A 1114 10.60 -30.11 4.45
C SER A 1114 10.07 -30.69 3.13
N GLU A 1115 10.94 -31.35 2.35
CA GLU A 1115 10.61 -32.04 1.10
C GLU A 1115 10.80 -33.58 1.20
N GLU A 1116 11.09 -34.09 2.41
CA GLU A 1116 11.09 -35.51 2.81
C GLU A 1116 9.70 -35.96 3.33
#